data_AF-A0A091AR27-F1
#
_entry.id   AF-A0A091AR27-F1
#
_cell.length_a   1.000
_cell.length_b   1.000
_cell.length_c   1.000
_cell.angle_alpha   90.00
_cell.angle_beta   90.00
_cell.angle_gamma   90.00
#
_symmetry.space_group_name_H-M   'P 1'
#
loop_
_entity.id
_entity.type
_entity.pdbx_description
1 polymer ?
#
loop_
_entity_poly.entity_id
_entity_poly.type
_entity_poly.pdbx_seq_one_letter_code
_entity_poly.pdbx_strand_id
1 'polypeptide(L)'
;MRPAALPLLCLAAAFAASTPACADTLVVLNKAADTATLLDLASGRERATVAVGAGPHEAAVSPDGRWALVANYGRPGAPGNSLSLVDVAAARVVAMHRLGRYDRPHGIAWHGDTAWVTAEGQRALVGWSARTGERVAVLPTDQAGSHMVALHPDGSRAYVSNLGDDSVTVIDLEKGERLGVWKTGDGAEGIAVSPDGRELWVGHRDAGDVAVFDAASGRELARLPAAGFPIRVTITPDGSRVLVSCAEAGLVRVYDRAARRHLADIRFDREAKDAEGRLFGDRFGKSPLPIGIVVPPAGNRAYVALASADAVAEVDLGDYRVRRWLPTGKEPDGMAWSPVVVSDTANVVELDVATARAAFEAGTLSAEALAAAYLDRIAAIDRAGPRLNSVIELNPAALDEARARDAERAAGKVRGPLHGIPVLLKDNIDVAGLVNSAGSLALANHRPKDDAFLVARLRDAGAVVLGKTNLSEWANFRSSHSSSGWSSRGGQTRNPYALERNPCGSSSGTGAAIAASLATVGVGTETDGSILCPSAVNGLVGLKPTVGLVSRDGIIPISATQDTAGPMARTVADAAALLQVLVAHDAADPAAVQRPRVDYLSALDAQALAGKRIGVLRQAMGRHPAVDAATESALEVLRKAGADVVDVTVPTWGQWGQAEFEVLLHEFKAGLDDYLRGSGAPVASLEALIAWNEANAAAAMPFFGQDLLVQAQAKPGLDDKAYVEARAKARRLARDEGLMAVLDGQKLDALVAPTTGPAWPTDHVLGDHFVSAGYGMAAVAGTPSLTVPMGEASELPLGLAFLGRPHSEAELLALGYAFEQATRARRPPGFAPGATP
;
A
#
# COMPACT_ATOMS: atom_id res chain seq x y z
N MET A 1 -70.82 -25.15 41.73
CA MET A 1 -69.45 -25.20 42.28
C MET A 1 -68.62 -26.13 41.41
N ARG A 2 -67.49 -25.64 40.89
CA ARG A 2 -66.62 -26.20 39.83
C ARG A 2 -67.31 -26.41 38.46
N PRO A 3 -66.76 -25.79 37.40
CA PRO A 3 -66.73 -26.41 36.09
C PRO A 3 -65.30 -26.74 35.65
N ALA A 4 -65.23 -27.79 34.84
CA ALA A 4 -64.06 -28.53 34.42
C ALA A 4 -63.07 -27.72 33.56
N ALA A 5 -61.81 -28.14 33.62
CA ALA A 5 -60.69 -27.65 32.86
C ALA A 5 -60.73 -28.10 31.38
N LEU A 6 -60.29 -27.22 30.49
CA LEU A 6 -59.74 -27.54 29.17
C LEU A 6 -58.27 -27.04 29.13
N PRO A 7 -57.35 -27.74 28.44
CA PRO A 7 -55.92 -27.49 28.55
C PRO A 7 -55.46 -26.36 27.60
N LEU A 8 -54.64 -25.45 28.13
CA LEU A 8 -53.86 -24.51 27.32
C LEU A 8 -52.68 -25.26 26.69
N LEU A 9 -52.67 -25.38 25.36
CA LEU A 9 -51.46 -25.74 24.61
C LEU A 9 -50.50 -24.55 24.65
N CYS A 10 -49.46 -24.63 25.49
CA CYS A 10 -48.28 -23.78 25.35
C CYS A 10 -47.32 -24.46 24.37
N LEU A 11 -47.22 -23.93 23.15
CA LEU A 11 -46.07 -24.19 22.28
C LEU A 11 -44.85 -23.46 22.89
N ALA A 12 -44.02 -24.19 23.64
CA ALA A 12 -42.68 -23.76 23.96
C ALA A 12 -41.78 -24.12 22.77
N ALA A 13 -41.54 -23.18 21.88
CA ALA A 13 -40.44 -23.26 20.92
C ALA A 13 -39.13 -23.08 21.71
N ALA A 14 -38.39 -24.17 21.88
CA ALA A 14 -37.04 -24.13 22.41
C ALA A 14 -36.13 -23.44 21.39
N PHE A 15 -35.88 -22.14 21.58
CA PHE A 15 -34.71 -21.49 20.99
C PHE A 15 -33.48 -21.99 21.74
N ALA A 16 -32.80 -22.98 21.17
CA ALA A 16 -31.39 -23.20 21.49
C ALA A 16 -30.64 -21.96 21.00
N ALA A 17 -30.29 -21.08 21.93
CA ALA A 17 -29.38 -19.98 21.66
C ALA A 17 -28.01 -20.60 21.32
N SER A 18 -27.71 -20.73 20.04
CA SER A 18 -26.35 -20.95 19.56
C SER A 18 -25.53 -19.76 20.02
N THR A 19 -24.62 -19.96 20.96
CA THR A 19 -23.55 -19.01 21.26
C THR A 19 -22.88 -18.64 19.92
N PRO A 20 -22.75 -17.36 19.56
CA PRO A 20 -22.09 -16.98 18.32
C PRO A 20 -20.68 -17.58 18.34
N ALA A 21 -20.32 -18.30 17.28
CA ALA A 21 -18.97 -18.79 17.10
C ALA A 21 -18.02 -17.59 17.17
N CYS A 22 -17.02 -17.64 18.05
CA CYS A 22 -15.99 -16.61 18.11
C CYS A 22 -15.34 -16.53 16.74
N ALA A 23 -15.40 -15.37 16.10
CA ALA A 23 -14.73 -15.12 14.84
C ALA A 23 -13.27 -14.81 15.19
N ASP A 24 -12.43 -15.83 15.08
CA ASP A 24 -10.99 -15.77 15.35
C ASP A 24 -10.22 -16.17 14.09
N THR A 25 -8.95 -15.79 13.98
CA THR A 25 -8.07 -16.21 12.88
C THR A 25 -7.01 -17.19 13.35
N LEU A 26 -6.80 -18.26 12.60
CA LEU A 26 -5.64 -19.14 12.72
C LEU A 26 -4.65 -18.80 11.61
N VAL A 27 -3.42 -18.43 11.99
CA VAL A 27 -2.30 -18.23 11.07
C VAL A 27 -1.55 -19.55 10.94
N VAL A 28 -1.42 -20.07 9.73
CA VAL A 28 -0.77 -21.35 9.43
C VAL A 28 0.40 -21.13 8.48
N LEU A 29 1.60 -21.55 8.86
CA LEU A 29 2.79 -21.41 8.04
C LEU A 29 2.92 -22.58 7.07
N ASN A 30 3.11 -22.28 5.79
CA ASN A 30 3.28 -23.28 4.72
C ASN A 30 4.76 -23.31 4.30
N LYS A 31 5.51 -24.26 4.85
CA LYS A 31 6.97 -24.28 4.85
C LYS A 31 7.58 -24.37 3.45
N ALA A 32 7.05 -25.24 2.59
CA ALA A 32 7.54 -25.40 1.22
C ALA A 32 7.14 -24.24 0.31
N ALA A 33 5.98 -23.65 0.59
CA ALA A 33 5.35 -22.62 -0.23
C ALA A 33 5.79 -21.19 0.11
N ASP A 34 6.61 -20.98 1.14
CA ASP A 34 7.04 -19.66 1.61
C ASP A 34 5.85 -18.70 1.87
N THR A 35 4.77 -19.23 2.45
CA THR A 35 3.53 -18.46 2.69
C THR A 35 2.98 -18.69 4.09
N ALA A 36 2.08 -17.80 4.52
CA ALA A 36 1.22 -17.99 5.69
C ALA A 36 -0.26 -17.90 5.27
N THR A 37 -1.06 -18.91 5.57
CA THR A 37 -2.51 -18.96 5.32
C THR A 37 -3.26 -18.45 6.56
N LEU A 38 -4.18 -17.50 6.39
CA LEU A 38 -5.05 -16.97 7.42
C LEU A 38 -6.44 -17.60 7.30
N LEU A 39 -6.79 -18.44 8.28
CA LEU A 39 -8.05 -19.20 8.33
C LEU A 39 -9.02 -18.58 9.32
N ASP A 40 -10.25 -18.35 8.89
CA ASP A 40 -11.35 -17.98 9.77
C ASP A 40 -11.84 -19.21 10.54
N LEU A 41 -11.70 -19.21 11.87
CA LEU A 41 -12.02 -20.36 12.70
C LEU A 41 -13.53 -20.57 12.91
N ALA A 42 -14.38 -19.59 12.64
CA ALA A 42 -15.82 -19.81 12.71
C ALA A 42 -16.26 -20.68 11.50
N SER A 43 -15.93 -20.24 10.30
CA SER A 43 -16.32 -20.87 9.02
C SER A 43 -15.41 -22.01 8.59
N GLY A 44 -14.15 -22.03 9.04
CA GLY A 44 -13.11 -22.94 8.58
C GLY A 44 -12.59 -22.62 7.18
N ARG A 45 -12.85 -21.41 6.66
CA ARG A 45 -12.44 -20.98 5.33
C ARG A 45 -11.12 -20.21 5.37
N GLU A 46 -10.34 -20.38 4.32
CA GLU A 46 -9.22 -19.49 4.01
C GLU A 46 -9.74 -18.09 3.67
N ARG A 47 -9.21 -17.08 4.36
CA ARG A 47 -9.48 -15.67 4.09
C ARG A 47 -8.41 -15.05 3.21
N ALA A 48 -7.15 -15.46 3.41
CA ALA A 48 -6.03 -15.03 2.60
C ALA A 48 -4.84 -15.98 2.76
N THR A 49 -3.94 -15.96 1.79
CA THR A 49 -2.59 -16.52 1.90
C THR A 49 -1.59 -15.44 1.50
N VAL A 50 -0.63 -15.16 2.38
CA VAL A 50 0.37 -14.09 2.19
C VAL A 50 1.76 -14.69 2.01
N ALA A 51 2.57 -14.11 1.12
CA ALA A 51 3.96 -14.50 0.96
C ALA A 51 4.80 -14.03 2.15
N VAL A 52 5.61 -14.91 2.73
CA VAL A 52 6.56 -14.63 3.81
C VAL A 52 7.99 -14.99 3.38
N GLY A 53 8.97 -14.92 4.28
CA GLY A 53 10.34 -15.31 3.94
C GLY A 53 10.49 -16.83 3.77
N ALA A 54 11.63 -17.24 3.23
CA ALA A 54 11.87 -18.63 2.85
C ALA A 54 11.82 -19.58 4.07
N GLY A 55 11.13 -20.72 3.92
CA GLY A 55 11.02 -21.77 4.93
C GLY A 55 10.44 -21.26 6.27
N PRO A 56 9.23 -20.69 6.30
CA PRO A 56 8.60 -20.24 7.53
C PRO A 56 8.35 -21.43 8.46
N HIS A 57 8.71 -21.31 9.74
CA HIS A 57 8.81 -22.47 10.64
C HIS A 57 8.05 -22.31 11.96
N GLU A 58 8.04 -21.10 12.53
CA GLU A 58 7.31 -20.80 13.77
C GLU A 58 6.59 -19.46 13.67
N ALA A 59 5.41 -19.36 14.30
CA ALA A 59 4.66 -18.13 14.39
C ALA A 59 4.20 -17.88 15.83
N ALA A 60 4.15 -16.62 16.22
CA ALA A 60 3.47 -16.21 17.45
C ALA A 60 2.76 -14.88 17.24
N VAL A 61 1.60 -14.71 17.87
CA VAL A 61 0.77 -13.51 17.77
C VAL A 61 0.99 -12.60 18.98
N SER A 62 1.07 -11.29 18.73
CA SER A 62 1.22 -10.26 19.75
C SER A 62 0.05 -10.28 20.76
N PRO A 63 0.23 -9.78 21.99
CA PRO A 63 -0.83 -9.82 23.01
C PRO A 63 -2.14 -9.12 22.62
N ASP A 64 -2.08 -8.10 21.76
CA ASP A 64 -3.27 -7.41 21.21
C ASP A 64 -3.96 -8.18 20.07
N GLY A 65 -3.40 -9.31 19.65
CA GLY A 65 -3.91 -10.16 18.59
C GLY A 65 -3.59 -9.68 17.17
N ARG A 66 -3.08 -8.46 17.00
CA ARG A 66 -3.01 -7.82 15.68
C ARG A 66 -1.87 -8.33 14.82
N TRP A 67 -0.73 -8.64 15.42
CA TRP A 67 0.52 -8.90 14.70
C TRP A 67 0.94 -10.34 14.86
N ALA A 68 1.06 -11.08 13.74
CA ALA A 68 1.71 -12.38 13.73
C ALA A 68 3.17 -12.21 13.27
N LEU A 69 4.12 -12.59 14.12
CA LEU A 69 5.53 -12.63 13.78
C LEU A 69 5.89 -14.04 13.34
N VAL A 70 6.58 -14.15 12.20
CA VAL A 70 6.93 -15.42 11.55
C VAL A 70 8.44 -15.55 11.46
N ALA A 71 8.98 -16.65 11.95
CA ALA A 71 10.39 -17.00 11.83
C ALA A 71 10.66 -17.66 10.47
N ASN A 72 11.44 -16.97 9.62
CA ASN A 72 11.82 -17.47 8.30
C ASN A 72 13.15 -18.23 8.43
N TYR A 73 13.05 -19.54 8.66
CA TYR A 73 14.17 -20.42 9.00
C TYR A 73 15.12 -20.68 7.83
N GLY A 74 14.62 -20.57 6.58
CA GLY A 74 15.35 -20.84 5.35
C GLY A 74 15.27 -22.30 4.89
N ARG A 75 16.16 -22.65 3.97
CA ARG A 75 16.17 -23.95 3.28
C ARG A 75 17.47 -24.71 3.57
N PRO A 76 17.50 -26.04 3.33
CA PRO A 76 18.75 -26.80 3.38
C PRO A 76 19.84 -26.13 2.53
N GLY A 77 21.01 -25.86 3.12
CA GLY A 77 22.13 -25.18 2.45
C GLY A 77 22.01 -23.65 2.34
N ALA A 78 20.87 -23.05 2.68
CA ALA A 78 20.63 -21.61 2.64
C ALA A 78 19.84 -21.17 3.90
N PRO A 79 20.54 -20.94 5.04
CA PRO A 79 19.88 -20.57 6.28
C PRO A 79 19.20 -19.21 6.15
N GLY A 80 17.98 -19.12 6.68
CA GLY A 80 17.22 -17.87 6.73
C GLY A 80 17.69 -17.01 7.90
N ASN A 81 17.49 -15.70 7.78
CA ASN A 81 17.89 -14.73 8.80
C ASN A 81 16.90 -13.56 8.87
N SER A 82 15.60 -13.85 8.73
CA SER A 82 14.58 -12.80 8.73
C SER A 82 13.34 -13.18 9.52
N LEU A 83 12.57 -12.15 9.90
CA LEU A 83 11.26 -12.27 10.51
C LEU A 83 10.24 -11.55 9.64
N SER A 84 9.13 -12.20 9.30
CA SER A 84 8.01 -11.56 8.61
C SER A 84 6.97 -11.10 9.65
N LEU A 85 6.57 -9.83 9.57
CA LEU A 85 5.52 -9.27 10.42
C LEU A 85 4.22 -9.17 9.60
N VAL A 86 3.20 -9.93 9.99
CA VAL A 86 1.89 -9.99 9.34
C VAL A 86 0.87 -9.18 10.15
N ASP A 87 0.17 -8.25 9.49
CA ASP A 87 -1.05 -7.65 10.04
C ASP A 87 -2.20 -8.65 9.82
N VAL A 88 -2.70 -9.25 10.90
CA VAL A 88 -3.75 -10.27 10.83
C VAL A 88 -5.05 -9.67 10.30
N ALA A 89 -5.42 -8.46 10.73
CA ALA A 89 -6.64 -7.81 10.27
C ALA A 89 -6.58 -7.49 8.78
N ALA A 90 -5.45 -6.97 8.31
CA ALA A 90 -5.29 -6.56 6.91
C ALA A 90 -4.84 -7.70 5.97
N ALA A 91 -4.63 -8.90 6.51
CA ALA A 91 -4.13 -10.07 5.78
C ALA A 91 -2.95 -9.76 4.84
N ARG A 92 -1.91 -9.12 5.37
CA ARG A 92 -0.70 -8.79 4.59
C ARG A 92 0.55 -8.72 5.46
N VAL A 93 1.70 -9.00 4.84
CA VAL A 93 3.01 -8.70 5.43
C VAL A 93 3.24 -7.20 5.37
N VAL A 94 3.49 -6.58 6.52
CA VAL A 94 3.76 -5.14 6.63
C VAL A 94 5.25 -4.82 6.76
N ALA A 95 6.05 -5.80 7.18
CA ALA A 95 7.50 -5.66 7.28
C ALA A 95 8.19 -7.03 7.18
N MET A 96 9.42 -7.01 6.68
CA MET A 96 10.34 -8.13 6.76
C MET A 96 11.65 -7.67 7.39
N HIS A 97 11.88 -8.09 8.62
CA HIS A 97 13.01 -7.65 9.42
C HIS A 97 14.20 -8.58 9.22
N ARG A 98 15.35 -8.02 8.87
CA ARG A 98 16.60 -8.79 8.78
C ARG A 98 17.24 -8.90 10.16
N LEU A 99 17.61 -10.12 10.52
CA LEU A 99 18.31 -10.45 11.77
C LEU A 99 19.84 -10.37 11.61
N GLY A 100 20.35 -10.03 10.43
CA GLY A 100 21.79 -9.89 10.18
C GLY A 100 22.50 -11.23 10.34
N ARG A 101 23.45 -11.30 11.29
CA ARG A 101 24.21 -12.54 11.56
C ARG A 101 23.43 -13.60 12.33
N TYR A 102 22.25 -13.29 12.85
CA TYR A 102 21.44 -14.24 13.62
C TYR A 102 20.59 -15.06 12.66
N ASP A 103 21.12 -16.21 12.24
CA ASP A 103 20.50 -17.11 11.26
C ASP A 103 19.77 -18.27 11.94
N ARG A 104 18.91 -18.93 11.14
CA ARG A 104 17.97 -19.98 11.58
C ARG A 104 17.13 -19.53 12.79
N PRO A 105 16.34 -18.44 12.63
CA PRO A 105 15.36 -18.09 13.64
C PRO A 105 14.33 -19.22 13.74
N HIS A 106 13.98 -19.64 14.96
CA HIS A 106 13.06 -20.76 15.17
C HIS A 106 11.96 -20.41 16.19
N GLY A 107 12.05 -20.87 17.44
CA GLY A 107 11.06 -20.61 18.49
C GLY A 107 10.77 -19.13 18.73
N ILE A 108 9.49 -18.77 18.90
CA ILE A 108 9.02 -17.41 19.19
C ILE A 108 8.10 -17.42 20.43
N ALA A 109 8.30 -16.47 21.34
CA ALA A 109 7.35 -16.21 22.42
C ALA A 109 7.22 -14.71 22.73
N TRP A 110 6.00 -14.26 23.04
CA TRP A 110 5.70 -12.85 23.32
C TRP A 110 5.63 -12.55 24.82
N HIS A 111 6.15 -11.40 25.22
CA HIS A 111 5.85 -10.78 26.51
C HIS A 111 5.85 -9.26 26.37
N GLY A 112 4.71 -8.62 26.70
CA GLY A 112 4.51 -7.19 26.44
C GLY A 112 4.69 -6.85 24.96
N ASP A 113 5.45 -5.77 24.69
CA ASP A 113 5.77 -5.31 23.33
C ASP A 113 6.98 -6.06 22.70
N THR A 114 7.55 -7.04 23.39
CA THR A 114 8.76 -7.75 22.96
C THR A 114 8.46 -9.19 22.52
N ALA A 115 8.91 -9.54 21.32
CA ALA A 115 9.00 -10.92 20.86
C ALA A 115 10.41 -11.48 21.13
N TRP A 116 10.49 -12.61 21.80
CA TRP A 116 11.72 -13.35 22.04
C TRP A 116 11.84 -14.48 21.03
N VAL A 117 12.92 -14.46 20.24
CA VAL A 117 13.15 -15.38 19.13
C VAL A 117 14.47 -16.11 19.33
N THR A 118 14.47 -17.43 19.26
CA THR A 118 15.72 -18.21 19.27
C THR A 118 16.44 -18.09 17.92
N ALA A 119 17.76 -18.03 17.95
CA ALA A 119 18.62 -18.09 16.77
C ALA A 119 19.59 -19.27 16.93
N GLU A 120 19.33 -20.36 16.21
CA GLU A 120 20.04 -21.62 16.38
C GLU A 120 21.53 -21.51 16.02
N GLY A 121 21.87 -20.81 14.93
CA GLY A 121 23.24 -20.75 14.46
C GLY A 121 24.18 -19.97 15.39
N GLN A 122 23.63 -19.00 16.13
CA GLN A 122 24.39 -18.13 17.05
C GLN A 122 24.10 -18.47 18.50
N ARG A 123 23.30 -19.51 18.75
CA ARG A 123 23.04 -20.07 20.08
C ARG A 123 22.51 -19.02 21.05
N ALA A 124 21.52 -18.25 20.62
CA ALA A 124 21.06 -17.08 21.35
C ALA A 124 19.53 -16.97 21.39
N LEU A 125 19.04 -16.24 22.38
CA LEU A 125 17.69 -15.72 22.45
C LEU A 125 17.73 -14.21 22.16
N VAL A 126 17.02 -13.77 21.12
CA VAL A 126 17.03 -12.40 20.62
C VAL A 126 15.69 -11.73 20.93
N GLY A 127 15.72 -10.60 21.63
CA GLY A 127 14.53 -9.79 21.90
C GLY A 127 14.29 -8.78 20.79
N TRP A 128 13.05 -8.67 20.32
CA TRP A 128 12.64 -7.83 19.20
C TRP A 128 11.43 -6.96 19.56
N SER A 129 11.51 -5.66 19.28
CA SER A 129 10.45 -4.68 19.58
C SER A 129 9.43 -4.65 18.45
N ALA A 130 8.16 -4.90 18.76
CA ALA A 130 7.06 -4.77 17.81
C ALA A 130 6.83 -3.32 17.36
N ARG A 131 7.12 -2.34 18.22
CA ARG A 131 6.84 -0.92 17.96
C ARG A 131 7.82 -0.31 16.99
N THR A 132 9.11 -0.65 17.15
CA THR A 132 10.18 -0.04 16.37
C THR A 132 10.70 -0.96 15.26
N GLY A 133 10.41 -2.26 15.34
CA GLY A 133 11.01 -3.23 14.43
C GLY A 133 12.53 -3.29 14.61
N GLU A 134 13.00 -3.16 15.85
CA GLU A 134 14.42 -3.17 16.19
C GLU A 134 14.73 -4.24 17.24
N ARG A 135 15.99 -4.67 17.26
CA ARG A 135 16.53 -5.60 18.26
C ARG A 135 16.69 -4.88 19.60
N VAL A 136 16.08 -5.44 20.65
CA VAL A 136 16.10 -4.90 22.01
C VAL A 136 17.21 -5.54 22.84
N ALA A 137 17.42 -6.86 22.72
CA ALA A 137 18.40 -7.60 23.51
C ALA A 137 18.92 -8.84 22.76
N VAL A 138 20.09 -9.34 23.18
CA VAL A 138 20.63 -10.64 22.76
C VAL A 138 21.17 -11.34 23.99
N LEU A 139 20.58 -12.48 24.32
CA LEU A 139 20.89 -13.26 25.50
C LEU A 139 21.51 -14.59 25.04
N PRO A 140 22.82 -14.82 25.29
CA PRO A 140 23.48 -16.05 24.89
C PRO A 140 22.91 -17.25 25.64
N THR A 141 22.62 -18.33 24.91
CA THR A 141 22.40 -19.65 25.52
C THR A 141 23.69 -20.47 25.53
N ASP A 142 24.55 -20.24 24.53
CA ASP A 142 25.78 -20.98 24.21
C ASP A 142 25.57 -22.46 23.85
N GLN A 143 24.33 -22.92 23.76
CA GLN A 143 23.99 -24.33 23.52
C GLN A 143 23.74 -24.61 22.03
N ALA A 144 24.15 -25.78 21.55
CA ALA A 144 23.90 -26.24 20.20
C ALA A 144 22.41 -26.47 19.97
N GLY A 145 21.88 -25.87 18.90
CA GLY A 145 20.47 -26.01 18.53
C GLY A 145 19.54 -25.36 19.55
N SER A 146 19.78 -24.11 19.95
CA SER A 146 18.82 -23.29 20.72
C SER A 146 17.51 -23.17 19.94
N HIS A 147 16.55 -24.03 20.24
CA HIS A 147 15.48 -24.41 19.32
C HIS A 147 14.18 -23.71 19.68
N MET A 148 13.42 -24.22 20.65
CA MET A 148 12.16 -23.65 21.11
C MET A 148 12.36 -22.76 22.33
N VAL A 149 11.45 -21.81 22.54
CA VAL A 149 11.39 -20.99 23.76
C VAL A 149 9.98 -21.01 24.34
N ALA A 150 9.89 -21.14 25.67
CA ALA A 150 8.68 -20.89 26.45
C ALA A 150 8.97 -19.85 27.53
N LEU A 151 8.00 -18.99 27.82
CA LEU A 151 8.13 -17.98 28.87
C LEU A 151 7.34 -18.39 30.10
N HIS A 152 7.84 -18.03 31.28
CA HIS A 152 7.03 -18.04 32.48
C HIS A 152 5.83 -17.07 32.31
N PRO A 153 4.64 -17.36 32.87
CA PRO A 153 3.44 -16.52 32.64
C PRO A 153 3.58 -15.04 33.01
N ASP A 154 4.45 -14.70 33.96
CA ASP A 154 4.74 -13.30 34.32
C ASP A 154 5.80 -12.63 33.42
N GLY A 155 6.41 -13.38 32.49
CA GLY A 155 7.46 -12.91 31.58
C GLY A 155 8.84 -12.68 32.20
N SER A 156 9.04 -13.03 33.48
CA SER A 156 10.33 -12.84 34.15
C SER A 156 11.41 -13.81 33.68
N ARG A 157 11.02 -14.98 33.16
CA ARG A 157 11.94 -16.05 32.77
C ARG A 157 11.63 -16.62 31.40
N ALA A 158 12.68 -16.97 30.67
CA ALA A 158 12.62 -17.77 29.46
C ALA A 158 13.28 -19.14 29.68
N TYR A 159 12.66 -20.17 29.12
CA TYR A 159 13.17 -21.54 29.05
C TYR A 159 13.40 -21.86 27.57
N VAL A 160 14.65 -22.11 27.19
CA VAL A 160 15.04 -22.42 25.81
C VAL A 160 15.46 -23.87 25.72
N SER A 161 14.77 -24.70 24.93
CA SER A 161 15.21 -26.07 24.67
C SER A 161 16.38 -26.07 23.69
N ASN A 162 17.36 -26.95 23.92
CA ASN A 162 18.57 -27.03 23.13
C ASN A 162 18.71 -28.44 22.57
N LEU A 163 18.35 -28.59 21.29
CA LEU A 163 18.23 -29.90 20.63
C LEU A 163 19.58 -30.63 20.57
N GLY A 164 20.67 -29.90 20.28
CA GLY A 164 21.98 -30.50 20.09
C GLY A 164 22.72 -30.82 21.39
N ASP A 165 22.26 -30.28 22.52
CA ASP A 165 22.92 -30.42 23.83
C ASP A 165 22.01 -31.05 24.90
N ASP A 166 20.85 -31.61 24.51
CA ASP A 166 19.96 -32.40 25.39
C ASP A 166 19.57 -31.66 26.69
N SER A 167 19.29 -30.36 26.56
CA SER A 167 19.16 -29.46 27.71
C SER A 167 18.11 -28.38 27.54
N VAL A 168 17.78 -27.71 28.65
CA VAL A 168 17.03 -26.45 28.68
C VAL A 168 17.89 -25.36 29.33
N THR A 169 18.05 -24.24 28.64
CA THR A 169 18.67 -23.03 29.18
C THR A 169 17.61 -22.18 29.86
N VAL A 170 17.87 -21.73 31.09
CA VAL A 170 16.96 -20.86 31.84
C VAL A 170 17.57 -19.46 31.94
N ILE A 171 16.80 -18.45 31.55
CA ILE A 171 17.26 -17.07 31.45
C ILE A 171 16.31 -16.17 32.24
N ASP A 172 16.87 -15.29 33.06
CA ASP A 172 16.17 -14.16 33.69
C ASP A 172 16.09 -13.03 32.66
N LEU A 173 14.87 -12.72 32.20
CA LEU A 173 14.65 -11.74 31.15
C LEU A 173 14.77 -10.30 31.66
N GLU A 174 14.53 -10.07 32.95
CA GLU A 174 14.66 -8.75 33.57
C GLU A 174 16.12 -8.36 33.73
N LYS A 175 16.96 -9.30 34.18
CA LYS A 175 18.40 -9.09 34.34
C LYS A 175 19.20 -9.31 33.06
N GLY A 176 18.65 -10.04 32.11
CA GLY A 176 19.36 -10.45 30.90
C GLY A 176 20.47 -11.48 31.18
N GLU A 177 20.28 -12.34 32.18
CA GLU A 177 21.30 -13.27 32.65
C GLU A 177 20.84 -14.72 32.57
N ARG A 178 21.74 -15.64 32.22
CA ARG A 178 21.48 -17.09 32.27
C ARG A 178 21.51 -17.56 33.72
N LEU A 179 20.39 -18.11 34.19
CA LEU A 179 20.24 -18.69 35.53
C LEU A 179 20.84 -20.11 35.61
N GLY A 180 20.82 -20.86 34.51
CA GLY A 180 21.38 -22.21 34.47
C GLY A 180 21.09 -22.96 33.18
N VAL A 181 21.66 -24.15 33.07
CA VAL A 181 21.39 -25.12 32.01
C VAL A 181 21.03 -26.45 32.66
N TRP A 182 19.85 -26.97 32.36
CA TRP A 182 19.33 -28.21 32.92
C TRP A 182 19.44 -29.32 31.89
N LYS A 183 20.04 -30.46 32.24
CA LYS A 183 19.96 -31.66 31.40
C LYS A 183 18.58 -32.27 31.56
N THR A 184 17.88 -32.44 30.44
CA THR A 184 16.47 -32.86 30.46
C THR A 184 16.24 -34.20 29.76
N GLY A 185 17.03 -34.52 28.73
CA GLY A 185 16.94 -35.75 27.96
C GLY A 185 17.27 -35.56 26.49
N ASP A 186 17.55 -36.67 25.80
CA ASP A 186 18.09 -36.68 24.45
C ASP A 186 17.12 -36.07 23.41
N GLY A 187 17.59 -35.06 22.68
CA GLY A 187 16.80 -34.36 21.67
C GLY A 187 15.71 -33.47 22.26
N ALA A 188 16.03 -32.66 23.27
CA ALA A 188 15.13 -31.69 23.87
C ALA A 188 14.61 -30.67 22.84
N GLU A 189 13.33 -30.75 22.47
CA GLU A 189 12.73 -29.95 21.41
C GLU A 189 11.46 -29.23 21.89
N GLY A 190 10.34 -29.94 21.98
CA GLY A 190 9.07 -29.35 22.38
C GLY A 190 9.09 -28.88 23.84
N ILE A 191 8.66 -27.66 24.12
CA ILE A 191 8.70 -27.08 25.46
C ILE A 191 7.44 -26.26 25.75
N ALA A 192 6.89 -26.39 26.97
CA ALA A 192 5.76 -25.60 27.43
C ALA A 192 5.81 -25.37 28.95
N VAL A 193 5.41 -24.18 29.39
CA VAL A 193 5.22 -23.85 30.80
C VAL A 193 3.74 -23.89 31.13
N SER A 194 3.39 -24.50 32.26
CA SER A 194 2.01 -24.55 32.75
C SER A 194 1.46 -23.14 33.05
N PRO A 195 0.14 -22.90 32.90
CA PRO A 195 -0.44 -21.57 33.13
C PRO A 195 -0.25 -21.01 34.54
N ASP A 196 -0.07 -21.87 35.55
CA ASP A 196 0.25 -21.47 36.93
C ASP A 196 1.75 -21.24 37.18
N GLY A 197 2.58 -21.43 36.16
CA GLY A 197 4.03 -21.21 36.20
C GLY A 197 4.83 -22.26 36.95
N ARG A 198 4.22 -23.35 37.43
CA ARG A 198 4.87 -24.29 38.37
C ARG A 198 5.61 -25.43 37.68
N GLU A 199 5.10 -25.89 36.56
CA GLU A 199 5.63 -27.03 35.82
C GLU A 199 6.13 -26.61 34.43
N LEU A 200 7.32 -27.10 34.07
CA LEU A 200 7.90 -27.04 32.73
C LEU A 200 7.83 -28.45 32.12
N TRP A 201 7.25 -28.56 30.94
CA TRP A 201 7.14 -29.81 30.20
C TRP A 201 8.06 -29.79 28.99
N VAL A 202 8.88 -30.84 28.83
CA VAL A 202 9.90 -30.94 27.78
C VAL A 202 9.77 -32.27 27.06
N GLY A 203 9.53 -32.23 25.74
CA GLY A 203 9.54 -33.38 24.85
C GLY A 203 10.95 -33.69 24.36
N HIS A 204 11.32 -34.96 24.40
CA HIS A 204 12.64 -35.45 23.99
C HIS A 204 12.47 -36.33 22.76
N ARG A 205 12.73 -35.75 21.59
CA ARG A 205 12.34 -36.37 20.32
C ARG A 205 13.09 -37.67 20.05
N ASP A 206 14.36 -37.73 20.49
CA ASP A 206 15.25 -38.86 20.24
C ASP A 206 15.07 -39.93 21.32
N ALA A 207 14.84 -39.53 22.58
CA ALA A 207 14.49 -40.45 23.67
C ALA A 207 13.06 -41.02 23.57
N GLY A 208 12.14 -40.31 22.90
CA GLY A 208 10.74 -40.74 22.76
C GLY A 208 9.93 -40.60 24.06
N ASP A 209 10.21 -39.57 24.86
CA ASP A 209 9.49 -39.30 26.11
C ASP A 209 9.13 -37.81 26.28
N VAL A 210 8.32 -37.51 27.30
CA VAL A 210 8.09 -36.15 27.79
C VAL A 210 8.37 -36.11 29.28
N ALA A 211 9.22 -35.19 29.73
CA ALA A 211 9.54 -35.02 31.15
C ALA A 211 8.93 -33.73 31.70
N VAL A 212 8.64 -33.77 33.00
CA VAL A 212 8.02 -32.68 33.76
C VAL A 212 9.02 -32.21 34.79
N PHE A 213 9.28 -30.92 34.84
CA PHE A 213 10.20 -30.29 35.78
C PHE A 213 9.48 -29.25 36.63
N ASP A 214 9.94 -29.07 37.86
CA ASP A 214 9.59 -27.91 38.67
C ASP A 214 10.23 -26.66 38.03
N ALA A 215 9.41 -25.73 37.55
CA ALA A 215 9.87 -24.61 36.73
C ALA A 215 10.75 -23.62 37.51
N ALA A 216 10.70 -23.65 38.85
CA ALA A 216 11.52 -22.79 39.70
C ALA A 216 12.92 -23.37 39.93
N SER A 217 13.03 -24.68 40.16
CA SER A 217 14.26 -25.34 40.60
C SER A 217 14.92 -26.24 39.55
N GLY A 218 14.22 -26.63 38.50
CA GLY A 218 14.70 -27.58 37.49
C GLY A 218 14.70 -29.04 37.94
N ARG A 219 14.10 -29.34 39.11
CA ARG A 219 13.98 -30.73 39.59
C ARG A 219 12.97 -31.50 38.73
N GLU A 220 13.38 -32.65 38.19
CA GLU A 220 12.47 -33.56 37.50
C GLU A 220 11.39 -34.09 38.46
N LEU A 221 10.14 -33.98 38.04
CA LEU A 221 8.94 -34.35 38.79
C LEU A 221 8.29 -35.63 38.25
N ALA A 222 8.42 -35.89 36.95
CA ALA A 222 7.96 -37.10 36.28
C ALA A 222 8.55 -37.22 34.88
N ARG A 223 8.46 -38.42 34.31
CA ARG A 223 8.80 -38.73 32.91
C ARG A 223 7.79 -39.73 32.35
N LEU A 224 7.24 -39.42 31.19
CA LEU A 224 6.10 -40.12 30.60
C LEU A 224 6.44 -40.61 29.18
N PRO A 225 6.05 -41.85 28.80
CA PRO A 225 6.33 -42.36 27.46
C PRO A 225 5.61 -41.58 26.36
N ALA A 226 6.34 -41.09 25.35
CA ALA A 226 5.85 -40.29 24.23
C ALA A 226 6.42 -40.77 22.88
N ALA A 227 6.62 -42.09 22.75
CA ALA A 227 7.31 -42.69 21.61
C ALA A 227 6.75 -42.24 20.25
N GLY A 228 7.65 -42.08 19.28
CA GLY A 228 7.31 -41.65 17.91
C GLY A 228 7.58 -40.18 17.64
N PHE A 229 8.74 -39.67 18.08
CA PHE A 229 9.25 -38.35 17.76
C PHE A 229 8.44 -37.18 18.37
N PRO A 230 8.44 -37.03 19.71
CA PRO A 230 7.74 -35.96 20.41
C PRO A 230 8.40 -34.58 20.23
N ILE A 231 7.88 -33.78 19.31
CA ILE A 231 8.52 -32.51 18.87
C ILE A 231 7.77 -31.23 19.27
N ARG A 232 6.53 -31.36 19.72
CA ARG A 232 5.72 -30.21 20.15
C ARG A 232 5.01 -30.55 21.45
N VAL A 233 5.03 -29.62 22.40
CA VAL A 233 4.28 -29.72 23.65
C VAL A 233 3.42 -28.47 23.76
N THR A 234 2.13 -28.63 24.07
CA THR A 234 1.24 -27.52 24.41
C THR A 234 0.35 -27.90 25.58
N ILE A 235 -0.05 -26.93 26.38
CA ILE A 235 -0.87 -27.13 27.57
C ILE A 235 -2.18 -26.37 27.35
N THR A 236 -3.31 -26.99 27.66
CA THR A 236 -4.61 -26.32 27.52
C THR A 236 -4.68 -25.08 28.41
N PRO A 237 -5.43 -24.02 28.03
CA PRO A 237 -5.50 -22.78 28.80
C PRO A 237 -5.96 -22.95 30.26
N ASP A 238 -6.84 -23.91 30.52
CA ASP A 238 -7.29 -24.30 31.87
C ASP A 238 -6.22 -25.06 32.67
N GLY A 239 -5.09 -25.39 32.04
CA GLY A 239 -3.99 -26.18 32.59
C GLY A 239 -4.31 -27.65 32.82
N SER A 240 -5.46 -28.17 32.40
CA SER A 240 -5.87 -29.54 32.76
C SER A 240 -5.14 -30.62 31.96
N ARG A 241 -4.77 -30.33 30.71
CA ARG A 241 -4.29 -31.32 29.74
C ARG A 241 -3.01 -30.85 29.05
N VAL A 242 -2.14 -31.82 28.74
CA VAL A 242 -0.93 -31.63 27.94
C VAL A 242 -1.06 -32.42 26.65
N LEU A 243 -0.84 -31.75 25.52
CA LEU A 243 -0.85 -32.35 24.19
C LEU A 243 0.57 -32.39 23.65
N VAL A 244 1.00 -33.57 23.20
CA VAL A 244 2.34 -33.82 22.66
C VAL A 244 2.22 -34.34 21.24
N SER A 245 2.84 -33.66 20.27
CA SER A 245 2.87 -34.14 18.89
C SER A 245 3.94 -35.20 18.71
N CYS A 246 3.54 -36.43 18.39
CA CYS A 246 4.43 -37.55 18.07
C CYS A 246 4.45 -37.72 16.54
N ALA A 247 5.33 -36.98 15.87
CA ALA A 247 5.25 -36.75 14.44
C ALA A 247 5.48 -38.02 13.60
N GLU A 248 6.44 -38.86 14.00
CA GLU A 248 6.71 -40.13 13.31
C GLU A 248 5.58 -41.14 13.53
N ALA A 249 5.01 -41.17 14.74
CA ALA A 249 3.87 -42.04 15.04
C ALA A 249 2.54 -41.58 14.40
N GLY A 250 2.49 -40.36 13.83
CA GLY A 250 1.30 -39.84 13.16
C GLY A 250 0.14 -39.55 14.11
N LEU A 251 0.42 -39.19 15.38
CA LEU A 251 -0.59 -38.94 16.40
C LEU A 251 -0.23 -37.77 17.32
N VAL A 252 -1.23 -37.23 18.00
CA VAL A 252 -1.06 -36.34 19.16
C VAL A 252 -1.46 -37.09 20.41
N ARG A 253 -0.55 -37.18 21.38
CA ARG A 253 -0.80 -37.83 22.66
C ARG A 253 -1.27 -36.82 23.70
N VAL A 254 -2.29 -37.18 24.47
CA VAL A 254 -2.90 -36.33 25.50
C VAL A 254 -2.61 -36.92 26.87
N TYR A 255 -2.16 -36.08 27.80
CA TYR A 255 -1.93 -36.41 29.20
C TYR A 255 -2.79 -35.54 30.12
N ASP A 256 -3.16 -36.11 31.27
CA ASP A 256 -3.67 -35.37 32.41
C ASP A 256 -2.48 -34.70 33.10
N ARG A 257 -2.49 -33.36 33.20
CA ARG A 257 -1.35 -32.63 33.76
C ARG A 257 -1.15 -32.96 35.24
N ALA A 258 -2.23 -32.93 36.02
CA ALA A 258 -2.18 -33.07 37.47
C ALA A 258 -1.88 -34.52 37.89
N ALA A 259 -2.51 -35.49 37.22
CA ALA A 259 -2.31 -36.91 37.48
C ALA A 259 -1.07 -37.49 36.77
N ARG A 260 -0.45 -36.73 35.85
CA ARG A 260 0.74 -37.12 35.07
C ARG A 260 0.60 -38.49 34.44
N ARG A 261 -0.52 -38.72 33.75
CA ARG A 261 -0.82 -40.00 33.10
C ARG A 261 -1.42 -39.77 31.73
N HIS A 262 -1.21 -40.76 30.87
CA HIS A 262 -1.83 -40.80 29.54
C HIS A 262 -3.36 -40.81 29.64
N LEU A 263 -4.01 -40.04 28.76
CA LEU A 263 -5.47 -39.96 28.65
C LEU A 263 -5.97 -40.53 27.32
N ALA A 264 -5.37 -40.12 26.20
CA ALA A 264 -5.83 -40.48 24.86
C ALA A 264 -4.73 -40.29 23.81
N ASP A 265 -4.88 -40.99 22.68
CA ASP A 265 -4.12 -40.73 21.45
C ASP A 265 -5.09 -40.24 20.37
N ILE A 266 -4.87 -39.02 19.87
CA ILE A 266 -5.58 -38.45 18.73
C ILE A 266 -4.87 -38.91 17.46
N ARG A 267 -5.54 -39.70 16.63
CA ARG A 267 -4.98 -40.21 15.37
C ARG A 267 -5.60 -39.49 14.18
N PHE A 268 -4.82 -39.35 13.12
CA PHE A 268 -5.23 -38.67 11.89
C PHE A 268 -5.29 -39.67 10.74
N ASP A 269 -6.45 -39.80 10.13
CA ASP A 269 -6.76 -40.75 9.05
C ASP A 269 -6.55 -40.15 7.64
N ARG A 270 -5.64 -39.16 7.53
CA ARG A 270 -5.33 -38.49 6.27
C ARG A 270 -4.03 -38.99 5.68
N GLU A 271 -4.02 -39.30 4.39
CA GLU A 271 -2.83 -39.84 3.72
C GLU A 271 -1.75 -38.77 3.51
N ALA A 272 -0.49 -39.18 3.68
CA ALA A 272 0.66 -38.40 3.24
C ALA A 272 0.65 -38.25 1.71
N LYS A 273 0.96 -37.05 1.25
CA LYS A 273 1.14 -36.72 -0.18
C LYS A 273 2.58 -37.02 -0.62
N ASP A 274 2.87 -36.81 -1.92
CA ASP A 274 4.19 -37.04 -2.51
C ASP A 274 5.29 -36.18 -1.86
N ALA A 275 6.52 -36.68 -1.92
CA ALA A 275 7.71 -36.03 -1.36
C ALA A 275 8.30 -34.93 -2.25
N GLU A 276 7.77 -34.69 -3.46
CA GLU A 276 8.39 -33.78 -4.41
C GLU A 276 8.30 -32.34 -3.89
N GLY A 277 9.41 -31.60 -3.87
CA GLY A 277 9.44 -30.21 -3.40
C GLY A 277 9.05 -30.00 -1.93
N ARG A 278 9.10 -31.06 -1.11
CA ARG A 278 8.90 -31.06 0.34
C ARG A 278 10.24 -30.97 1.08
N LEU A 279 10.30 -30.20 2.15
CA LEU A 279 11.51 -30.02 2.96
C LEU A 279 11.83 -31.26 3.80
N PHE A 280 10.82 -32.04 4.19
CA PHE A 280 11.04 -33.31 4.89
C PHE A 280 11.22 -34.51 3.95
N GLY A 281 10.98 -34.34 2.64
CA GLY A 281 11.07 -35.42 1.66
C GLY A 281 10.21 -36.63 2.06
N ASP A 282 10.77 -37.83 1.93
CA ASP A 282 10.14 -39.12 2.28
C ASP A 282 10.57 -39.65 3.67
N ARG A 283 11.28 -38.85 4.47
CA ARG A 283 11.92 -39.26 5.74
C ARG A 283 10.98 -39.98 6.71
N PHE A 284 9.71 -39.62 6.73
CA PHE A 284 8.71 -40.15 7.68
C PHE A 284 7.69 -41.08 7.03
N GLY A 285 7.97 -41.58 5.82
CA GLY A 285 7.14 -42.54 5.10
C GLY A 285 5.69 -42.08 4.95
N LYS A 286 4.76 -42.88 5.47
CA LYS A 286 3.30 -42.63 5.34
C LYS A 286 2.70 -41.80 6.48
N SER A 287 3.50 -41.32 7.43
CA SER A 287 2.95 -40.51 8.52
C SER A 287 2.30 -39.23 7.96
N PRO A 288 1.08 -38.85 8.43
CA PRO A 288 0.51 -37.53 8.13
C PRO A 288 1.34 -36.38 8.72
N LEU A 289 2.28 -36.70 9.61
CA LEU A 289 3.27 -35.82 10.21
C LEU A 289 2.63 -34.65 10.97
N PRO A 290 1.98 -34.90 12.12
CA PRO A 290 1.52 -33.83 12.99
C PRO A 290 2.73 -33.08 13.58
N ILE A 291 2.78 -31.77 13.38
CA ILE A 291 3.90 -30.92 13.84
C ILE A 291 3.41 -29.81 14.78
N GLY A 292 2.75 -28.79 14.23
CA GLY A 292 2.22 -27.67 15.01
C GLY A 292 0.94 -28.04 15.76
N ILE A 293 0.80 -27.57 17.01
CA ILE A 293 -0.44 -27.67 17.78
C ILE A 293 -0.76 -26.31 18.38
N VAL A 294 -1.99 -25.83 18.17
CA VAL A 294 -2.53 -24.62 18.80
C VAL A 294 -3.84 -24.94 19.51
N VAL A 295 -3.98 -24.47 20.74
CA VAL A 295 -5.22 -24.53 21.52
C VAL A 295 -5.66 -23.09 21.83
N PRO A 296 -6.73 -22.58 21.20
CA PRO A 296 -7.25 -21.25 21.52
C PRO A 296 -7.72 -21.13 22.97
N PRO A 297 -7.91 -19.89 23.49
CA PRO A 297 -8.30 -19.65 24.87
C PRO A 297 -9.57 -20.37 25.33
N ALA A 298 -10.52 -20.63 24.42
CA ALA A 298 -11.73 -21.39 24.71
C ALA A 298 -11.44 -22.83 25.20
N GLY A 299 -10.28 -23.41 24.88
CA GLY A 299 -9.79 -24.67 25.45
C GLY A 299 -10.57 -25.94 25.08
N ASN A 300 -11.57 -25.84 24.20
CA ASN A 300 -12.43 -26.94 23.77
C ASN A 300 -12.02 -27.54 22.40
N ARG A 301 -11.11 -26.87 21.69
CA ARG A 301 -10.61 -27.25 20.37
C ARG A 301 -9.08 -27.20 20.33
N ALA A 302 -8.47 -28.13 19.61
CA ALA A 302 -7.08 -28.05 19.19
C ALA A 302 -7.00 -28.05 17.67
N TYR A 303 -6.04 -27.31 17.13
CA TYR A 303 -5.71 -27.28 15.71
C TYR A 303 -4.34 -27.91 15.53
N VAL A 304 -4.23 -28.89 14.64
CA VAL A 304 -3.01 -29.68 14.44
C VAL A 304 -2.59 -29.61 12.97
N ALA A 305 -1.40 -29.07 12.70
CA ALA A 305 -0.83 -29.02 11.36
C ALA A 305 -0.25 -30.37 10.97
N LEU A 306 -0.70 -30.92 9.84
CA LEU A 306 -0.27 -32.19 9.27
C LEU A 306 0.58 -31.91 8.03
N ALA A 307 1.90 -31.82 8.22
CA ALA A 307 2.83 -31.34 7.21
C ALA A 307 2.82 -32.19 5.94
N SER A 308 2.73 -33.52 6.07
CA SER A 308 2.70 -34.42 4.90
C SER A 308 1.34 -34.48 4.22
N ALA A 309 0.27 -34.01 4.87
CA ALA A 309 -1.10 -34.08 4.35
C ALA A 309 -1.63 -32.76 3.75
N ASP A 310 -0.87 -31.66 3.86
CA ASP A 310 -1.28 -30.28 3.52
C ASP A 310 -2.64 -29.92 4.13
N ALA A 311 -2.71 -30.05 5.44
CA ALA A 311 -3.95 -29.91 6.19
C ALA A 311 -3.73 -29.41 7.60
N VAL A 312 -4.75 -28.74 8.14
CA VAL A 312 -4.92 -28.63 9.59
C VAL A 312 -6.13 -29.45 10.02
N ALA A 313 -5.97 -30.27 11.06
CA ALA A 313 -7.06 -30.96 11.72
C ALA A 313 -7.64 -30.07 12.82
N GLU A 314 -8.94 -29.82 12.81
CA GLU A 314 -9.64 -29.33 14.00
C GLU A 314 -10.10 -30.51 14.83
N VAL A 315 -9.61 -30.59 16.07
CA VAL A 315 -9.88 -31.67 17.02
C VAL A 315 -10.72 -31.14 18.17
N ASP A 316 -11.78 -31.87 18.51
CA ASP A 316 -12.57 -31.63 19.72
C ASP A 316 -11.87 -32.26 20.92
N LEU A 317 -11.57 -31.46 21.94
CA LEU A 317 -10.85 -31.94 23.12
C LEU A 317 -11.75 -32.62 24.14
N GLY A 318 -13.08 -32.58 23.97
CA GLY A 318 -14.04 -33.29 24.81
C GLY A 318 -14.12 -34.78 24.50
N ASP A 319 -13.91 -35.18 23.25
CA ASP A 319 -13.95 -36.59 22.81
C ASP A 319 -12.74 -37.04 21.98
N TYR A 320 -11.76 -36.15 21.77
CA TYR A 320 -10.50 -36.39 21.06
C TYR A 320 -10.67 -36.77 19.58
N ARG A 321 -11.77 -36.34 18.94
CA ARG A 321 -12.05 -36.63 17.53
C ARG A 321 -11.80 -35.44 16.63
N VAL A 322 -11.30 -35.71 15.43
CA VAL A 322 -11.24 -34.73 14.34
C VAL A 322 -12.66 -34.36 13.93
N ARG A 323 -12.97 -33.07 13.87
CA ARG A 323 -14.27 -32.50 13.49
C ARG A 323 -14.30 -32.07 12.05
N ARG A 324 -13.25 -31.39 11.59
CA ARG A 324 -13.10 -30.94 10.21
C ARG A 324 -11.64 -30.79 9.82
N TRP A 325 -11.42 -30.73 8.52
CA TRP A 325 -10.13 -30.50 7.88
C TRP A 325 -10.12 -29.09 7.29
N LEU A 326 -9.13 -28.29 7.67
CA LEU A 326 -8.95 -26.94 7.17
C LEU A 326 -7.92 -26.92 6.02
N PRO A 327 -8.15 -26.12 4.97
CA PRO A 327 -7.22 -26.01 3.85
C PRO A 327 -5.96 -25.25 4.25
N THR A 328 -4.83 -25.62 3.63
CA THR A 328 -3.54 -24.92 3.79
C THR A 328 -2.76 -24.96 2.49
N GLY A 329 -1.65 -24.21 2.43
CA GLY A 329 -0.62 -24.45 1.43
C GLY A 329 0.20 -25.71 1.72
N LYS A 330 1.34 -25.83 1.04
CA LYS A 330 2.19 -27.02 1.07
C LYS A 330 3.07 -27.07 2.33
N GLU A 331 3.08 -28.21 3.01
CA GLU A 331 3.79 -28.46 4.26
C GLU A 331 3.43 -27.49 5.39
N PRO A 332 2.20 -27.53 5.93
CA PRO A 332 1.84 -26.73 7.09
C PRO A 332 2.70 -27.14 8.30
N ASP A 333 3.22 -26.15 9.03
CA ASP A 333 4.17 -26.34 10.14
C ASP A 333 3.71 -25.54 11.39
N GLY A 334 4.46 -24.50 11.78
CA GLY A 334 4.10 -23.60 12.88
C GLY A 334 2.76 -22.91 12.65
N MET A 335 2.05 -22.64 13.76
CA MET A 335 0.73 -21.99 13.75
C MET A 335 0.59 -21.05 14.93
N ALA A 336 -0.24 -20.02 14.77
CA ALA A 336 -0.60 -19.11 15.85
C ALA A 336 -2.09 -18.73 15.79
N TRP A 337 -2.71 -18.56 16.96
CA TRP A 337 -4.09 -18.08 17.09
C TRP A 337 -4.12 -16.57 17.31
N SER A 338 -5.10 -15.91 16.68
CA SER A 338 -5.40 -14.50 16.88
C SER A 338 -6.91 -14.29 17.14
N PRO A 339 -7.29 -13.44 18.10
CA PRO A 339 -8.69 -13.01 18.29
C PRO A 339 -9.17 -12.03 17.21
N VAL A 340 -8.30 -11.61 16.29
CA VAL A 340 -8.62 -10.63 15.24
C VAL A 340 -9.08 -11.37 13.99
N VAL A 341 -10.20 -10.95 13.41
CA VAL A 341 -10.71 -11.46 12.13
C VAL A 341 -10.03 -10.72 10.98
N VAL A 342 -9.70 -11.43 9.91
CA VAL A 342 -9.31 -10.82 8.64
C VAL A 342 -10.46 -9.93 8.14
N SER A 343 -10.18 -8.63 8.05
CA SER A 343 -11.08 -7.62 7.51
C SER A 343 -11.48 -7.96 6.07
N ASP A 344 -12.76 -7.82 5.75
CA ASP A 344 -13.27 -7.92 4.38
C ASP A 344 -12.90 -6.67 3.53
N THR A 345 -12.08 -5.75 4.05
CA THR A 345 -11.62 -4.58 3.29
C THR A 345 -10.72 -5.02 2.15
N ALA A 346 -11.14 -4.71 0.91
CA ALA A 346 -10.41 -4.99 -0.30
C ALA A 346 -8.95 -4.52 -0.21
N ASN A 347 -7.99 -5.33 -0.69
CA ASN A 347 -6.63 -4.85 -0.84
C ASN A 347 -6.56 -3.85 -2.01
N VAL A 348 -6.45 -2.57 -1.67
CA VAL A 348 -6.45 -1.47 -2.63
C VAL A 348 -5.06 -1.07 -3.12
N VAL A 349 -3.99 -1.63 -2.55
CA VAL A 349 -2.61 -1.26 -2.87
C VAL A 349 -2.26 -1.76 -4.27
N GLU A 350 -1.85 -0.85 -5.15
CA GLU A 350 -1.55 -1.12 -6.56
C GLU A 350 -2.71 -1.76 -7.35
N LEU A 351 -3.95 -1.65 -6.86
CA LEU A 351 -5.13 -2.11 -7.59
C LEU A 351 -5.38 -1.19 -8.80
N ASP A 352 -5.34 -1.75 -10.01
CA ASP A 352 -5.63 -1.05 -11.26
C ASP A 352 -7.13 -1.11 -11.63
N VAL A 353 -7.54 -0.29 -12.60
CA VAL A 353 -8.94 -0.20 -13.05
C VAL A 353 -9.42 -1.53 -13.63
N ALA A 354 -8.60 -2.21 -14.43
CA ALA A 354 -8.98 -3.44 -15.09
C ALA A 354 -9.25 -4.58 -14.09
N THR A 355 -8.39 -4.71 -13.08
CA THR A 355 -8.50 -5.72 -12.01
C THR A 355 -9.70 -5.43 -11.12
N ALA A 356 -9.93 -4.17 -10.72
CA ALA A 356 -11.11 -3.79 -9.97
C ALA A 356 -12.41 -4.13 -10.73
N ARG A 357 -12.47 -3.81 -12.03
CA ARG A 357 -13.61 -4.15 -12.88
C ARG A 357 -13.85 -5.65 -12.97
N ALA A 358 -12.79 -6.44 -13.20
CA ALA A 358 -12.91 -7.89 -13.26
C ALA A 358 -13.44 -8.46 -11.95
N ALA A 359 -13.01 -7.93 -10.81
CA ALA A 359 -13.53 -8.31 -9.49
C ALA A 359 -15.01 -7.93 -9.30
N PHE A 360 -15.42 -6.75 -9.79
CA PHE A 360 -16.84 -6.36 -9.81
C PHE A 360 -17.69 -7.28 -10.69
N GLU A 361 -17.19 -7.67 -11.86
CA GLU A 361 -17.87 -8.57 -12.79
C GLU A 361 -17.98 -10.00 -12.23
N ALA A 362 -16.95 -10.45 -11.51
CA ALA A 362 -16.95 -11.73 -10.81
C ALA A 362 -17.78 -11.74 -9.51
N GLY A 363 -18.23 -10.59 -9.03
CA GLY A 363 -18.95 -10.46 -7.75
C GLY A 363 -18.08 -10.71 -6.51
N THR A 364 -16.76 -10.68 -6.66
CA THR A 364 -15.80 -10.84 -5.55
C THR A 364 -15.43 -9.52 -4.88
N LEU A 365 -15.87 -8.40 -5.46
CA LEU A 365 -15.73 -7.05 -4.93
C LEU A 365 -16.96 -6.23 -5.33
N SER A 366 -17.40 -5.32 -4.46
CA SER A 366 -18.41 -4.30 -4.78
C SER A 366 -17.79 -2.91 -4.83
N ALA A 367 -18.44 -1.97 -5.53
CA ALA A 367 -18.00 -0.57 -5.54
C ALA A 367 -18.04 0.03 -4.13
N GLU A 368 -19.06 -0.30 -3.32
CA GLU A 368 -19.15 0.11 -1.92
C GLU A 368 -17.95 -0.40 -1.10
N ALA A 369 -17.60 -1.68 -1.22
CA ALA A 369 -16.48 -2.27 -0.50
C ALA A 369 -15.14 -1.65 -0.92
N LEU A 370 -14.97 -1.38 -2.23
CA LEU A 370 -13.77 -0.71 -2.72
C LEU A 370 -13.67 0.74 -2.22
N ALA A 371 -14.77 1.50 -2.26
CA ALA A 371 -14.82 2.86 -1.75
C ALA A 371 -14.55 2.91 -0.23
N ALA A 372 -15.16 2.01 0.54
CA ALA A 372 -14.91 1.88 1.98
C ALA A 372 -13.44 1.58 2.28
N ALA A 373 -12.82 0.64 1.56
CA ALA A 373 -11.41 0.30 1.75
C ALA A 373 -10.46 1.48 1.46
N TYR A 374 -10.76 2.31 0.45
CA TYR A 374 -10.01 3.54 0.22
C TYR A 374 -10.24 4.60 1.31
N LEU A 375 -11.47 4.79 1.79
CA LEU A 375 -11.77 5.72 2.88
C LEU A 375 -11.05 5.34 4.18
N ASP A 376 -11.04 4.05 4.53
CA ASP A 376 -10.30 3.51 5.68
C ASP A 376 -8.79 3.78 5.52
N ARG A 377 -8.27 3.58 4.31
CA ARG A 377 -6.86 3.84 4.01
C ARG A 377 -6.52 5.33 4.06
N ILE A 378 -7.40 6.22 3.59
CA ILE A 378 -7.25 7.67 3.75
C ILE A 378 -7.17 8.03 5.24
N ALA A 379 -8.07 7.49 6.07
CA ALA A 379 -8.03 7.73 7.51
C ALA A 379 -6.68 7.26 8.12
N ALA A 380 -6.21 6.07 7.75
CA ALA A 380 -5.01 5.46 8.31
C ALA A 380 -3.68 6.11 7.85
N ILE A 381 -3.61 6.59 6.61
CA ILE A 381 -2.36 7.04 5.97
C ILE A 381 -2.31 8.56 5.78
N ASP A 382 -3.43 9.18 5.42
CA ASP A 382 -3.48 10.61 5.11
C ASP A 382 -3.65 11.47 6.36
N ARG A 383 -4.53 11.03 7.26
CA ARG A 383 -4.87 11.76 8.50
C ARG A 383 -4.14 11.24 9.73
N ALA A 384 -3.86 9.94 9.76
CA ALA A 384 -3.07 9.26 10.78
C ALA A 384 -1.75 8.73 10.19
N GLY A 385 -1.00 7.95 10.98
CA GLY A 385 0.21 7.26 10.52
C GLY A 385 1.23 8.23 9.87
N PRO A 386 1.59 8.04 8.59
CA PRO A 386 2.49 8.94 7.84
C PRO A 386 2.03 10.40 7.74
N ARG A 387 0.72 10.67 7.87
CA ARG A 387 0.11 12.00 7.76
C ARG A 387 0.48 12.71 6.46
N LEU A 388 0.14 12.09 5.33
CA LEU A 388 0.45 12.65 4.00
C LEU A 388 -0.26 13.98 3.74
N ASN A 389 -1.44 14.18 4.34
CA ASN A 389 -2.21 15.42 4.21
C ASN A 389 -2.48 15.84 2.76
N SER A 390 -2.78 14.83 1.94
CA SER A 390 -2.99 14.89 0.50
C SER A 390 -4.47 15.00 0.12
N VAL A 391 -5.40 14.58 0.99
CA VAL A 391 -6.85 14.71 0.78
C VAL A 391 -7.33 15.91 1.60
N ILE A 392 -7.90 16.94 0.98
CA ILE A 392 -8.33 18.14 1.69
C ILE A 392 -9.78 18.04 2.19
N GLU A 393 -10.66 17.36 1.46
CA GLU A 393 -12.06 17.15 1.83
C GLU A 393 -12.56 15.80 1.30
N LEU A 394 -13.32 15.06 2.10
CA LEU A 394 -13.98 13.83 1.67
C LEU A 394 -15.40 14.13 1.19
N ASN A 395 -15.87 13.39 0.18
CA ASN A 395 -17.26 13.44 -0.25
C ASN A 395 -18.14 12.64 0.72
N PRO A 396 -19.06 13.29 1.47
CA PRO A 396 -19.94 12.57 2.37
C PRO A 396 -20.89 11.60 1.64
N ALA A 397 -21.12 11.79 0.34
CA ALA A 397 -21.96 10.92 -0.49
C ALA A 397 -21.19 9.78 -1.16
N ALA A 398 -19.88 9.61 -0.93
CA ALA A 398 -19.06 8.63 -1.66
C ALA A 398 -19.60 7.19 -1.57
N LEU A 399 -20.00 6.73 -0.38
CA LEU A 399 -20.56 5.39 -0.20
C LEU A 399 -21.96 5.25 -0.82
N ASP A 400 -22.76 6.31 -0.82
CA ASP A 400 -24.07 6.32 -1.49
C ASP A 400 -23.93 6.27 -3.01
N GLU A 401 -22.99 7.05 -3.57
CA GLU A 401 -22.62 6.98 -4.98
C GLU A 401 -22.17 5.56 -5.34
N ALA A 402 -21.32 4.93 -4.53
CA ALA A 402 -20.84 3.57 -4.74
C ALA A 402 -21.96 2.52 -4.70
N ARG A 403 -22.83 2.56 -3.69
CA ARG A 403 -24.02 1.69 -3.60
C ARG A 403 -24.94 1.84 -4.82
N ALA A 404 -25.10 3.06 -5.33
CA ALA A 404 -25.87 3.29 -6.55
C ALA A 404 -25.23 2.63 -7.77
N ARG A 405 -23.89 2.61 -7.88
CA ARG A 405 -23.18 1.89 -8.96
C ARG A 405 -23.36 0.38 -8.83
N ASP A 406 -23.34 -0.16 -7.62
CA ASP A 406 -23.59 -1.59 -7.39
C ASP A 406 -25.03 -1.97 -7.77
N ALA A 407 -26.02 -1.17 -7.38
CA ALA A 407 -27.42 -1.38 -7.76
C ALA A 407 -27.64 -1.31 -9.29
N GLU A 408 -26.99 -0.37 -9.96
CA GLU A 408 -27.00 -0.29 -11.43
C GLU A 408 -26.39 -1.52 -12.08
N ARG A 409 -25.24 -2.00 -11.56
CA ARG A 409 -24.58 -3.22 -12.05
C ARG A 409 -25.47 -4.45 -11.87
N ALA A 410 -26.10 -4.62 -10.71
CA ALA A 410 -27.05 -5.70 -10.45
C ALA A 410 -28.26 -5.66 -11.39
N ALA A 411 -28.66 -4.47 -11.85
CA ALA A 411 -29.70 -4.26 -12.86
C ALA A 411 -29.20 -4.36 -14.32
N GLY A 412 -27.96 -4.77 -14.55
CA GLY A 412 -27.36 -4.89 -15.89
C GLY A 412 -27.00 -3.56 -16.56
N LYS A 413 -26.94 -2.46 -15.81
CA LYS A 413 -26.65 -1.09 -16.30
C LYS A 413 -25.22 -0.68 -15.97
N VAL A 414 -24.24 -1.18 -16.73
CA VAL A 414 -22.83 -0.78 -16.60
C VAL A 414 -22.53 0.40 -17.53
N ARG A 415 -22.01 1.50 -16.98
CA ARG A 415 -21.82 2.79 -17.68
C ARG A 415 -20.52 2.92 -18.48
N GLY A 416 -19.59 1.99 -18.29
CA GLY A 416 -18.31 1.96 -19.01
C GLY A 416 -17.14 1.55 -18.11
N PRO A 417 -15.90 1.85 -18.53
CA PRO A 417 -14.69 1.43 -17.83
C PRO A 417 -14.56 1.94 -16.39
N LEU A 418 -15.16 3.08 -16.04
CA LEU A 418 -15.05 3.64 -14.69
C LEU A 418 -16.25 3.34 -13.79
N HIS A 419 -17.16 2.45 -14.18
CA HIS A 419 -18.34 2.12 -13.39
C HIS A 419 -17.97 1.49 -12.04
N GLY A 420 -18.19 2.24 -10.95
CA GLY A 420 -17.85 1.86 -9.58
C GLY A 420 -16.41 2.21 -9.17
N ILE A 421 -15.62 2.87 -10.03
CA ILE A 421 -14.21 3.18 -9.75
C ILE A 421 -14.08 4.47 -8.91
N PRO A 422 -13.41 4.42 -7.74
CA PRO A 422 -13.18 5.60 -6.91
C PRO A 422 -12.12 6.56 -7.47
N VAL A 423 -12.47 7.85 -7.54
CA VAL A 423 -11.62 8.95 -8.07
C VAL A 423 -11.46 10.09 -7.06
N LEU A 424 -10.27 10.70 -7.04
CA LEU A 424 -9.97 11.94 -6.31
C LEU A 424 -9.71 13.10 -7.27
N LEU A 425 -10.15 14.30 -6.90
CA LEU A 425 -10.13 15.48 -7.76
C LEU A 425 -9.36 16.62 -7.09
N LYS A 426 -8.44 17.28 -7.80
CA LYS A 426 -7.74 18.46 -7.28
C LYS A 426 -8.72 19.54 -6.79
N ASP A 427 -8.42 20.18 -5.67
CA ASP A 427 -9.28 21.21 -5.06
C ASP A 427 -9.26 22.58 -5.75
N ASN A 428 -9.07 22.58 -7.07
CA ASN A 428 -9.40 23.70 -7.95
C ASN A 428 -10.51 23.33 -8.96
N ILE A 429 -11.07 22.12 -8.88
CA ILE A 429 -12.13 21.60 -9.75
C ILE A 429 -13.47 21.65 -8.99
N ASP A 430 -14.50 22.19 -9.63
CA ASP A 430 -15.86 22.24 -9.09
C ASP A 430 -16.45 20.84 -8.95
N VAL A 431 -16.97 20.56 -7.76
CA VAL A 431 -17.76 19.35 -7.45
C VAL A 431 -18.93 19.81 -6.61
N ALA A 432 -20.15 19.62 -7.13
CA ALA A 432 -21.36 20.04 -6.46
C ALA A 432 -21.42 19.46 -5.04
N GLY A 433 -21.64 20.34 -4.07
CA GLY A 433 -21.73 19.99 -2.65
C GLY A 433 -20.40 19.91 -1.90
N LEU A 434 -19.24 19.93 -2.57
CA LEU A 434 -17.92 20.01 -1.93
C LEU A 434 -17.36 21.44 -2.02
N VAL A 435 -16.36 21.76 -1.19
CA VAL A 435 -15.66 23.03 -1.34
C VAL A 435 -14.78 22.98 -2.60
N ASN A 436 -14.66 24.09 -3.31
CA ASN A 436 -13.59 24.30 -4.29
C ASN A 436 -12.77 25.53 -3.86
N SER A 437 -11.66 25.32 -3.15
CA SER A 437 -10.99 26.45 -2.47
C SER A 437 -9.68 26.90 -3.12
N ALA A 438 -9.18 26.19 -4.13
CA ALA A 438 -7.80 26.28 -4.59
C ALA A 438 -6.77 26.22 -3.42
N GLY A 439 -7.11 25.52 -2.34
CA GLY A 439 -6.33 25.46 -1.10
C GLY A 439 -6.43 26.69 -0.18
N SER A 440 -7.13 27.76 -0.60
CA SER A 440 -7.20 29.01 0.14
C SER A 440 -8.30 29.04 1.20
N LEU A 441 -8.00 29.61 2.37
CA LEU A 441 -9.00 29.92 3.39
C LEU A 441 -10.02 30.98 2.96
N ALA A 442 -9.68 31.85 1.99
CA ALA A 442 -10.62 32.84 1.44
C ALA A 442 -11.84 32.18 0.78
N LEU A 443 -11.67 30.95 0.29
CA LEU A 443 -12.68 30.13 -0.35
C LEU A 443 -13.09 28.91 0.49
N ALA A 444 -12.80 28.88 1.79
CA ALA A 444 -13.10 27.72 2.65
C ALA A 444 -14.58 27.33 2.70
N ASN A 445 -15.48 28.27 2.35
CA ASN A 445 -16.93 28.07 2.28
C ASN A 445 -17.47 28.15 0.84
N HIS A 446 -16.60 28.23 -0.17
CA HIS A 446 -17.03 28.26 -1.57
C HIS A 446 -17.47 26.86 -2.02
N ARG A 447 -18.78 26.64 -2.12
CA ARG A 447 -19.38 25.39 -2.61
C ARG A 447 -20.07 25.67 -3.94
N PRO A 448 -19.45 25.31 -5.08
CA PRO A 448 -20.06 25.41 -6.39
C PRO A 448 -21.42 24.70 -6.41
N LYS A 449 -22.38 25.29 -7.14
CA LYS A 449 -23.72 24.71 -7.26
C LYS A 449 -23.73 23.48 -8.15
N ASP A 450 -22.92 23.52 -9.19
CA ASP A 450 -22.85 22.53 -10.25
C ASP A 450 -21.47 21.87 -10.27
N ASP A 451 -21.41 20.68 -10.85
CA ASP A 451 -20.15 20.01 -11.15
C ASP A 451 -19.41 20.74 -12.27
N ALA A 452 -18.08 20.74 -12.23
CA ALA A 452 -17.28 21.00 -13.42
C ALA A 452 -17.68 20.04 -14.55
N PHE A 453 -17.54 20.45 -15.80
CA PHE A 453 -17.94 19.62 -16.94
C PHE A 453 -17.31 18.23 -16.89
N LEU A 454 -16.01 18.15 -16.56
CA LEU A 454 -15.30 16.87 -16.43
C LEU A 454 -15.81 15.99 -15.28
N VAL A 455 -16.38 16.57 -14.23
CA VAL A 455 -16.92 15.84 -13.07
C VAL A 455 -18.29 15.25 -13.40
N ALA A 456 -19.13 16.01 -14.11
CA ALA A 456 -20.37 15.47 -14.67
C ALA A 456 -20.09 14.27 -15.59
N ARG A 457 -19.06 14.37 -16.44
CA ARG A 457 -18.59 13.27 -17.30
C ARG A 457 -18.15 12.04 -16.51
N LEU A 458 -17.43 12.22 -15.40
CA LEU A 458 -17.00 11.14 -14.51
C LEU A 458 -18.20 10.43 -13.87
N ARG A 459 -19.16 11.19 -13.34
CA ARG A 459 -20.39 10.63 -12.75
C ARG A 459 -21.24 9.90 -13.78
N ASP A 460 -21.36 10.43 -14.99
CA ASP A 460 -22.06 9.78 -16.11
C ASP A 460 -21.43 8.45 -16.51
N ALA A 461 -20.09 8.36 -16.46
CA ALA A 461 -19.32 7.13 -16.68
C ALA A 461 -19.38 6.15 -15.49
N GLY A 462 -20.04 6.54 -14.40
CA GLY A 462 -20.22 5.73 -13.20
C GLY A 462 -19.05 5.75 -12.23
N ALA A 463 -18.13 6.71 -12.32
CA ALA A 463 -17.08 6.88 -11.31
C ALA A 463 -17.69 7.32 -9.97
N VAL A 464 -17.00 6.99 -8.87
CA VAL A 464 -17.37 7.38 -7.50
C VAL A 464 -16.41 8.47 -7.03
N VAL A 465 -16.92 9.67 -6.75
CA VAL A 465 -16.05 10.76 -6.29
C VAL A 465 -15.79 10.59 -4.80
N LEU A 466 -14.55 10.25 -4.41
CA LEU A 466 -14.18 10.09 -3.00
C LEU A 466 -14.00 11.42 -2.27
N GLY A 467 -13.63 12.47 -3.00
CA GLY A 467 -13.34 13.77 -2.40
C GLY A 467 -12.36 14.61 -3.22
N LYS A 468 -11.79 15.61 -2.54
CA LYS A 468 -10.89 16.62 -3.09
C LYS A 468 -9.48 16.42 -2.55
N THR A 469 -8.46 16.61 -3.39
CA THR A 469 -7.05 16.57 -3.00
C THR A 469 -6.48 17.96 -2.78
N ASN A 470 -5.57 18.07 -1.82
CA ASN A 470 -4.82 19.28 -1.54
C ASN A 470 -3.92 19.66 -2.73
N LEU A 471 -3.48 20.91 -2.78
CA LEU A 471 -2.63 21.46 -3.83
C LEU A 471 -1.69 22.53 -3.28
N SER A 472 -0.67 22.92 -4.04
CA SER A 472 -0.04 24.23 -3.84
C SER A 472 -1.09 25.32 -4.03
N GLU A 473 -1.27 26.19 -3.04
CA GLU A 473 -2.36 27.19 -3.05
C GLU A 473 -2.38 28.03 -4.34
N TRP A 474 -3.58 28.26 -4.89
CA TRP A 474 -3.79 28.95 -6.17
C TRP A 474 -3.01 28.33 -7.33
N ALA A 475 -2.93 26.99 -7.33
CA ALA A 475 -2.17 26.21 -8.29
C ALA A 475 -0.70 26.68 -8.41
N ASN A 476 -0.12 27.09 -7.28
CA ASN A 476 1.22 27.66 -7.11
C ASN A 476 1.43 29.09 -7.66
N PHE A 477 0.38 29.74 -8.15
CA PHE A 477 0.47 31.11 -8.69
C PHE A 477 0.18 32.18 -7.63
N ARG A 478 0.74 32.01 -6.43
CA ARG A 478 0.59 32.96 -5.31
C ARG A 478 1.85 33.75 -5.02
N SER A 479 2.99 33.06 -4.90
CA SER A 479 4.27 33.66 -4.52
C SER A 479 5.46 33.01 -5.19
N SER A 480 6.47 33.83 -5.50
CA SER A 480 7.79 33.38 -5.98
C SER A 480 8.59 32.61 -4.93
N HIS A 481 8.18 32.64 -3.65
CA HIS A 481 8.79 31.92 -2.53
C HIS A 481 7.94 30.74 -2.04
N SER A 482 7.00 30.26 -2.87
CA SER A 482 6.10 29.17 -2.50
C SER A 482 6.85 27.86 -2.23
N SER A 483 6.26 27.05 -1.34
CA SER A 483 6.67 25.67 -1.09
C SER A 483 5.59 24.73 -1.62
N SER A 484 5.95 23.86 -2.55
CA SER A 484 4.98 23.01 -3.24
C SER A 484 4.23 22.07 -2.30
N GLY A 485 2.93 21.91 -2.55
CA GLY A 485 2.02 21.07 -1.76
C GLY A 485 1.50 21.73 -0.48
N TRP A 486 1.88 22.96 -0.18
CA TRP A 486 1.31 23.74 0.91
C TRP A 486 0.09 24.55 0.48
N SER A 487 -0.94 24.56 1.34
CA SER A 487 -2.03 25.54 1.27
C SER A 487 -2.52 25.95 2.66
N SER A 488 -3.15 27.12 2.77
CA SER A 488 -3.63 27.62 4.07
C SER A 488 -4.80 26.81 4.63
N ARG A 489 -5.65 26.24 3.77
CA ARG A 489 -6.75 25.35 4.18
C ARG A 489 -6.29 23.92 4.40
N GLY A 490 -5.47 23.41 3.48
CA GLY A 490 -5.09 22.00 3.44
C GLY A 490 -3.82 21.68 4.21
N GLY A 491 -2.98 22.65 4.54
CA GLY A 491 -1.65 22.42 5.12
C GLY A 491 -0.64 21.87 4.11
N GLN A 492 0.47 21.33 4.61
CA GLN A 492 1.53 20.74 3.77
C GLN A 492 1.22 19.30 3.39
N THR A 493 1.14 19.01 2.10
CA THR A 493 1.17 17.65 1.55
C THR A 493 2.59 17.07 1.60
N ARG A 494 2.76 15.79 1.92
CA ARG A 494 4.06 15.12 1.97
C ARG A 494 4.24 14.10 0.84
N ASN A 495 5.48 13.93 0.38
CA ASN A 495 5.80 12.85 -0.57
C ASN A 495 5.76 11.49 0.16
N PRO A 496 5.02 10.48 -0.33
CA PRO A 496 4.88 9.21 0.35
C PRO A 496 6.15 8.33 0.27
N TYR A 497 7.11 8.61 -0.61
CA TYR A 497 8.38 7.88 -0.65
C TYR A 497 9.32 8.32 0.47
N ALA A 498 9.31 9.61 0.80
CA ALA A 498 10.05 10.17 1.93
C ALA A 498 9.31 11.39 2.49
N LEU A 499 8.87 11.32 3.74
CA LEU A 499 7.88 12.25 4.32
C LEU A 499 8.39 13.67 4.52
N GLU A 500 9.71 13.86 4.62
CA GLU A 500 10.35 15.18 4.64
C GLU A 500 10.54 15.80 3.24
N ARG A 501 10.32 15.02 2.17
CA ARG A 501 10.50 15.48 0.79
C ARG A 501 9.21 16.11 0.24
N ASN A 502 9.43 17.03 -0.68
CA ASN A 502 8.41 17.80 -1.36
C ASN A 502 7.68 16.93 -2.39
N PRO A 503 6.34 16.97 -2.46
CA PRO A 503 5.56 16.20 -3.43
C PRO A 503 5.55 16.83 -4.84
N CYS A 504 6.33 17.89 -5.09
CA CYS A 504 6.16 18.86 -6.17
C CYS A 504 4.71 19.39 -6.20
N GLY A 505 4.32 20.05 -7.28
CA GLY A 505 3.02 20.68 -7.38
C GLY A 505 2.74 21.25 -8.77
N SER A 506 1.58 21.85 -8.98
CA SER A 506 0.58 22.12 -7.94
C SER A 506 -0.40 20.99 -7.64
N SER A 507 -0.50 19.94 -8.46
CA SER A 507 -1.39 18.78 -8.18
C SER A 507 -0.80 17.82 -7.12
N SER A 508 -0.24 18.39 -6.05
CA SER A 508 0.54 17.72 -5.02
C SER A 508 -0.23 16.64 -4.29
N GLY A 509 -1.45 16.96 -3.84
CA GLY A 509 -2.32 16.01 -3.15
C GLY A 509 -2.75 14.88 -4.06
N THR A 510 -3.06 15.15 -5.34
CA THR A 510 -3.35 14.08 -6.31
C THR A 510 -2.15 13.17 -6.51
N GLY A 511 -0.94 13.74 -6.65
CA GLY A 511 0.30 12.96 -6.76
C GLY A 511 0.53 12.05 -5.55
N ALA A 512 0.51 12.61 -4.34
CA ALA A 512 0.74 11.85 -3.11
C ALA A 512 -0.36 10.81 -2.84
N ALA A 513 -1.64 11.16 -3.03
CA ALA A 513 -2.77 10.29 -2.76
C ALA A 513 -2.77 9.04 -3.67
N ILE A 514 -2.56 9.24 -4.98
CA ILE A 514 -2.58 8.12 -5.93
C ILE A 514 -1.34 7.24 -5.78
N ALA A 515 -0.18 7.82 -5.49
CA ALA A 515 1.04 7.06 -5.19
C ALA A 515 0.89 6.19 -3.94
N ALA A 516 0.20 6.68 -2.91
CA ALA A 516 -0.08 5.94 -1.68
C ALA A 516 -1.30 5.01 -1.77
N SER A 517 -1.89 4.83 -2.96
CA SER A 517 -3.11 4.02 -3.20
C SER A 517 -4.30 4.47 -2.34
N LEU A 518 -4.57 5.78 -2.26
CA LEU A 518 -5.72 6.34 -1.54
C LEU A 518 -6.98 6.50 -2.41
N ALA A 519 -6.84 6.29 -3.72
CA ALA A 519 -7.91 6.09 -4.69
C ALA A 519 -7.36 5.30 -5.88
N THR A 520 -8.24 4.85 -6.78
CA THR A 520 -7.79 4.13 -7.97
C THR A 520 -7.08 5.07 -8.94
N VAL A 521 -7.68 6.22 -9.24
CA VAL A 521 -7.11 7.25 -10.13
C VAL A 521 -7.40 8.65 -9.60
N GLY A 522 -6.68 9.66 -10.10
CA GLY A 522 -6.91 11.05 -9.73
C GLY A 522 -6.84 12.01 -10.91
N VAL A 523 -7.50 13.16 -10.77
CA VAL A 523 -7.45 14.25 -11.75
C VAL A 523 -6.64 15.40 -11.18
N GLY A 524 -5.60 15.80 -11.92
CA GLY A 524 -4.82 17.01 -11.67
C GLY A 524 -5.13 18.09 -12.71
N THR A 525 -4.52 19.26 -12.54
CA THR A 525 -4.52 20.32 -13.56
C THR A 525 -3.10 20.83 -13.78
N GLU A 526 -2.79 21.19 -15.03
CA GLU A 526 -1.49 21.72 -15.41
C GLU A 526 -1.59 23.00 -16.23
N THR A 527 -0.82 24.00 -15.80
CA THR A 527 -0.49 25.22 -16.54
C THR A 527 0.94 25.09 -17.09
N ASP A 528 1.90 24.81 -16.21
CA ASP A 528 3.23 24.30 -16.54
C ASP A 528 3.69 23.34 -15.42
N GLY A 529 3.96 22.08 -15.77
CA GLY A 529 4.48 21.05 -14.86
C GLY A 529 3.54 20.51 -13.79
N SER A 530 2.39 21.14 -13.55
CA SER A 530 1.54 20.85 -12.40
C SER A 530 0.81 19.49 -12.39
N ILE A 531 0.91 18.68 -13.44
CA ILE A 531 0.58 17.25 -13.50
C ILE A 531 1.87 16.42 -13.61
N LEU A 532 2.77 16.76 -14.54
CA LEU A 532 3.96 15.96 -14.84
C LEU A 532 4.96 15.94 -13.68
N CYS A 533 5.26 17.09 -13.07
CA CYS A 533 6.20 17.17 -11.96
C CYS A 533 5.74 16.38 -10.72
N PRO A 534 4.52 16.60 -10.16
CA PRO A 534 4.05 15.79 -9.05
C PRO A 534 3.84 14.32 -9.44
N SER A 535 3.57 13.99 -10.70
CA SER A 535 3.53 12.57 -11.10
C SER A 535 4.93 11.94 -11.05
N ALA A 536 5.94 12.60 -11.62
CA ALA A 536 7.31 12.07 -11.66
C ALA A 536 7.89 11.86 -10.26
N VAL A 537 7.82 12.86 -9.37
CA VAL A 537 8.42 12.77 -8.03
C VAL A 537 7.64 11.84 -7.07
N ASN A 538 6.40 11.49 -7.41
CA ASN A 538 5.59 10.50 -6.67
C ASN A 538 5.48 9.16 -7.44
N GLY A 539 6.31 8.92 -8.46
CA GLY A 539 6.41 7.63 -9.14
C GLY A 539 5.13 7.21 -9.88
N LEU A 540 4.41 8.18 -10.46
CA LEU A 540 3.16 7.98 -11.19
C LEU A 540 3.33 8.25 -12.68
N VAL A 541 2.32 7.77 -13.43
CA VAL A 541 2.02 8.24 -14.76
C VAL A 541 1.16 9.50 -14.66
N GLY A 542 1.54 10.53 -15.41
CA GLY A 542 0.77 11.78 -15.51
C GLY A 542 0.70 12.27 -16.94
N LEU A 543 -0.51 12.53 -17.44
CA LEU A 543 -0.71 13.04 -18.79
C LEU A 543 -1.32 14.44 -18.73
N LYS A 544 -0.62 15.41 -19.32
CA LYS A 544 -1.18 16.70 -19.68
C LYS A 544 -1.65 16.61 -21.13
N PRO A 545 -2.96 16.69 -21.42
CA PRO A 545 -3.43 16.60 -22.81
C PRO A 545 -3.15 17.91 -23.58
N THR A 546 -3.47 17.90 -24.87
CA THR A 546 -3.55 19.12 -25.67
C THR A 546 -4.56 20.08 -25.05
N VAL A 547 -4.21 21.37 -24.98
CA VAL A 547 -5.12 22.40 -24.46
C VAL A 547 -6.40 22.40 -25.29
N GLY A 548 -7.56 22.30 -24.62
CA GLY A 548 -8.87 22.19 -25.26
C GLY A 548 -9.33 20.75 -25.55
N LEU A 549 -8.56 19.72 -25.22
CA LEU A 549 -9.05 18.33 -25.34
C LEU A 549 -9.98 17.94 -24.19
N VAL A 550 -9.70 18.44 -22.99
CA VAL A 550 -10.56 18.32 -21.80
C VAL A 550 -11.07 19.71 -21.46
N SER A 551 -12.38 19.86 -21.27
CA SER A 551 -12.98 21.14 -20.88
C SER A 551 -12.41 21.64 -19.56
N ARG A 552 -12.25 22.96 -19.46
CA ARG A 552 -11.79 23.68 -18.28
C ARG A 552 -12.92 24.40 -17.56
N ASP A 553 -14.15 24.23 -18.02
CA ASP A 553 -15.33 24.78 -17.35
C ASP A 553 -15.49 24.20 -15.94
N GLY A 554 -15.76 25.08 -14.97
CA GLY A 554 -15.77 24.75 -13.54
C GLY A 554 -14.39 24.48 -12.92
N ILE A 555 -13.30 25.02 -13.47
CA ILE A 555 -11.96 24.95 -12.87
C ILE A 555 -11.48 26.37 -12.52
N ILE A 556 -11.00 26.58 -11.29
CA ILE A 556 -10.32 27.82 -10.90
C ILE A 556 -9.05 27.95 -11.77
N PRO A 557 -8.97 28.97 -12.65
CA PRO A 557 -7.97 29.00 -13.72
C PRO A 557 -6.65 29.66 -13.30
N ILE A 558 -5.62 29.46 -14.14
CA ILE A 558 -4.48 30.37 -14.28
C ILE A 558 -4.40 30.94 -15.69
N SER A 559 -4.36 30.10 -16.71
CA SER A 559 -4.08 30.54 -18.08
C SER A 559 -4.98 29.84 -19.09
N ALA A 560 -5.82 30.61 -19.77
CA ALA A 560 -6.60 30.10 -20.90
C ALA A 560 -5.71 29.60 -22.06
N THR A 561 -4.46 30.04 -22.13
CA THR A 561 -3.49 29.60 -23.16
C THR A 561 -2.87 28.22 -22.85
N GLN A 562 -2.74 27.84 -21.58
CA GLN A 562 -1.96 26.67 -21.14
C GLN A 562 -2.72 25.66 -20.30
N ASP A 563 -3.75 26.08 -19.58
CA ASP A 563 -4.45 25.24 -18.61
C ASP A 563 -5.13 24.03 -19.27
N THR A 564 -5.02 22.90 -18.60
CA THR A 564 -5.87 21.74 -18.84
C THR A 564 -5.93 20.84 -17.60
N ALA A 565 -7.05 20.16 -17.40
CA ALA A 565 -7.10 19.00 -16.52
C ALA A 565 -6.46 17.78 -17.20
N GLY A 566 -6.04 16.79 -16.42
CA GLY A 566 -5.47 15.56 -16.96
C GLY A 566 -5.37 14.43 -15.93
N PRO A 567 -5.25 13.18 -16.40
CA PRO A 567 -5.21 12.02 -15.53
C PRO A 567 -3.85 11.86 -14.83
N MET A 568 -3.90 11.42 -13.58
CA MET A 568 -2.76 10.95 -12.79
C MET A 568 -3.07 9.55 -12.25
N ALA A 569 -2.25 8.57 -12.59
CA ALA A 569 -2.50 7.17 -12.30
C ALA A 569 -1.21 6.37 -12.05
N ARG A 570 -1.33 5.16 -11.50
CA ARG A 570 -0.18 4.27 -11.27
C ARG A 570 0.29 3.57 -12.55
N THR A 571 -0.61 3.45 -13.54
CA THR A 571 -0.33 2.79 -14.82
C THR A 571 -0.75 3.67 -16.00
N VAL A 572 -0.13 3.46 -17.16
CA VAL A 572 -0.53 4.11 -18.42
C VAL A 572 -1.93 3.68 -18.85
N ALA A 573 -2.30 2.42 -18.59
CA ALA A 573 -3.64 1.91 -18.88
C ALA A 573 -4.74 2.63 -18.07
N ASP A 574 -4.50 2.88 -16.78
CA ASP A 574 -5.43 3.63 -15.94
C ASP A 574 -5.52 5.11 -16.37
N ALA A 575 -4.40 5.72 -16.75
CA ALA A 575 -4.38 7.08 -17.28
C ALA A 575 -5.19 7.19 -18.59
N ALA A 576 -5.06 6.20 -19.49
CA ALA A 576 -5.83 6.12 -20.74
C ALA A 576 -7.33 5.92 -20.48
N ALA A 577 -7.70 5.04 -19.54
CA ALA A 577 -9.09 4.80 -19.14
C ALA A 577 -9.74 6.08 -18.59
N LEU A 578 -9.00 6.82 -17.75
CA LEU A 578 -9.46 8.09 -17.21
C LEU A 578 -9.57 9.17 -18.31
N LEU A 579 -8.56 9.33 -19.16
CA LEU A 579 -8.59 10.28 -20.28
C LEU A 579 -9.82 10.04 -21.18
N GLN A 580 -10.12 8.79 -21.50
CA GLN A 580 -11.27 8.44 -22.35
C GLN A 580 -12.62 8.97 -21.81
N VAL A 581 -12.75 9.12 -20.49
CA VAL A 581 -13.96 9.69 -19.87
C VAL A 581 -13.94 11.22 -19.87
N LEU A 582 -12.78 11.81 -19.57
CA LEU A 582 -12.60 13.26 -19.47
C LEU A 582 -12.75 13.99 -20.81
N VAL A 583 -12.38 13.34 -21.93
CA VAL A 583 -12.44 13.96 -23.26
C VAL A 583 -13.88 14.03 -23.76
N ALA A 584 -14.38 15.25 -23.91
CA ALA A 584 -15.63 15.56 -24.59
C ALA A 584 -15.65 17.04 -25.01
N HIS A 585 -16.39 17.34 -26.07
CA HIS A 585 -16.62 18.73 -26.50
C HIS A 585 -17.56 19.43 -25.52
N ASP A 586 -17.20 20.64 -25.14
CA ASP A 586 -17.99 21.51 -24.28
C ASP A 586 -18.12 22.87 -24.96
N ALA A 587 -19.37 23.32 -25.19
CA ALA A 587 -19.62 24.61 -25.81
C ALA A 587 -19.33 25.79 -24.87
N ALA A 588 -19.24 25.55 -23.55
CA ALA A 588 -18.90 26.57 -22.56
C ALA A 588 -17.39 26.90 -22.54
N ASP A 589 -16.54 25.99 -23.04
CA ASP A 589 -15.09 26.21 -23.13
C ASP A 589 -14.68 26.55 -24.58
N PRO A 590 -14.29 27.81 -24.87
CA PRO A 590 -13.87 28.21 -26.23
C PRO A 590 -12.64 27.47 -26.78
N ALA A 591 -11.83 26.85 -25.91
CA ALA A 591 -10.71 26.02 -26.37
C ALA A 591 -11.15 24.61 -26.75
N ALA A 592 -12.31 24.15 -26.28
CA ALA A 592 -12.84 22.82 -26.56
C ALA A 592 -13.40 22.74 -27.97
N VAL A 593 -12.55 22.37 -28.93
CA VAL A 593 -12.95 22.18 -30.32
C VAL A 593 -13.55 20.78 -30.50
N GLN A 594 -14.63 20.65 -31.28
CA GLN A 594 -15.22 19.34 -31.56
C GLN A 594 -14.22 18.47 -32.35
N ARG A 595 -13.99 17.24 -31.88
CA ARG A 595 -13.06 16.27 -32.50
C ARG A 595 -13.72 14.91 -32.67
N PRO A 596 -13.25 14.08 -33.62
CA PRO A 596 -13.60 12.67 -33.67
C PRO A 596 -13.24 11.99 -32.34
N ARG A 597 -14.11 11.07 -31.90
CA ARG A 597 -13.84 10.26 -30.71
C ARG A 597 -12.64 9.35 -30.97
N VAL A 598 -11.69 9.36 -30.03
CA VAL A 598 -10.52 8.49 -30.04
C VAL A 598 -10.70 7.40 -28.98
N ASP A 599 -10.31 6.17 -29.31
CA ASP A 599 -10.23 5.08 -28.34
C ASP A 599 -8.80 4.92 -27.82
N TYR A 600 -8.51 5.56 -26.69
CA TYR A 600 -7.18 5.55 -26.09
C TYR A 600 -6.75 4.18 -25.55
N LEU A 601 -7.71 3.34 -25.13
CA LEU A 601 -7.41 2.00 -24.62
C LEU A 601 -6.96 1.06 -25.74
N SER A 602 -7.55 1.20 -26.92
CA SER A 602 -7.17 0.42 -28.11
C SER A 602 -5.79 0.80 -28.67
N ALA A 603 -5.21 1.93 -28.26
CA ALA A 603 -3.87 2.35 -28.65
C ALA A 603 -2.76 1.68 -27.81
N LEU A 604 -3.10 1.00 -26.72
CA LEU A 604 -2.12 0.43 -25.79
C LEU A 604 -1.51 -0.85 -26.35
N ASP A 605 -0.36 -0.72 -27.00
CA ASP A 605 0.41 -1.82 -27.57
C ASP A 605 1.81 -1.87 -26.95
N ALA A 606 2.19 -3.01 -26.39
CA ALA A 606 3.51 -3.23 -25.80
C ALA A 606 4.65 -3.18 -26.85
N GLN A 607 4.32 -3.25 -28.14
CA GLN A 607 5.26 -3.14 -29.26
C GLN A 607 5.25 -1.75 -29.93
N ALA A 608 4.53 -0.76 -29.37
CA ALA A 608 4.34 0.54 -30.01
C ALA A 608 5.64 1.33 -30.27
N LEU A 609 6.74 0.99 -29.61
CA LEU A 609 8.07 1.61 -29.81
C LEU A 609 8.78 1.10 -31.08
N ALA A 610 8.39 -0.04 -31.63
CA ALA A 610 9.07 -0.64 -32.78
C ALA A 610 8.93 0.26 -34.02
N GLY A 611 10.08 0.66 -34.59
CA GLY A 611 10.13 1.52 -35.78
C GLY A 611 9.83 3.00 -35.50
N LYS A 612 9.65 3.40 -34.24
CA LYS A 612 9.45 4.80 -33.85
C LYS A 612 10.77 5.55 -33.78
N ARG A 613 10.77 6.81 -34.16
CA ARG A 613 11.93 7.69 -34.07
C ARG A 613 11.74 8.70 -32.95
N ILE A 614 12.57 8.60 -31.92
CA ILE A 614 12.43 9.33 -30.66
C ILE A 614 13.61 10.27 -30.49
N GLY A 615 13.34 11.57 -30.32
CA GLY A 615 14.37 12.58 -30.09
C GLY A 615 14.68 12.77 -28.60
N VAL A 616 15.95 12.80 -28.22
CA VAL A 616 16.39 13.03 -26.83
C VAL A 616 16.76 14.49 -26.65
N LEU A 617 16.03 15.19 -25.78
CA LEU A 617 16.32 16.57 -25.43
C LEU A 617 17.47 16.63 -24.42
N ARG A 618 18.70 16.59 -24.92
CA ARG A 618 19.93 16.64 -24.09
C ARG A 618 20.07 17.93 -23.28
N GLN A 619 19.48 19.04 -23.75
CA GLN A 619 19.48 20.33 -23.04
C GLN A 619 18.73 20.30 -21.68
N ALA A 620 17.92 19.26 -21.42
CA ALA A 620 17.25 19.05 -20.14
C ALA A 620 18.07 18.20 -19.13
N MET A 621 19.26 17.71 -19.54
CA MET A 621 20.15 16.86 -18.73
C MET A 621 21.35 17.66 -18.17
N GLY A 622 22.25 16.98 -17.45
CA GLY A 622 23.52 17.56 -16.96
C GLY A 622 23.39 18.35 -15.66
N ARG A 623 22.29 18.13 -14.93
CA ARG A 623 21.99 18.82 -13.66
C ARG A 623 22.10 17.90 -12.44
N HIS A 624 21.92 16.59 -12.64
CA HIS A 624 21.97 15.62 -11.56
C HIS A 624 22.49 14.27 -12.08
N PRO A 625 23.68 13.81 -11.68
CA PRO A 625 24.31 12.61 -12.25
C PRO A 625 23.44 11.35 -12.20
N ALA A 626 22.73 11.12 -11.09
CA ALA A 626 21.84 9.94 -10.99
C ALA A 626 20.62 10.03 -11.91
N VAL A 627 20.11 11.23 -12.18
CA VAL A 627 18.99 11.43 -13.11
C VAL A 627 19.47 11.20 -14.54
N ASP A 628 20.66 11.71 -14.86
CA ASP A 628 21.28 11.52 -16.17
C ASP A 628 21.52 10.01 -16.42
N ALA A 629 22.07 9.28 -15.44
CA ALA A 629 22.30 7.84 -15.54
C ALA A 629 20.99 7.02 -15.68
N ALA A 630 19.95 7.38 -14.92
CA ALA A 630 18.63 6.77 -15.05
C ALA A 630 18.00 7.05 -16.43
N THR A 631 18.18 8.27 -16.94
CA THR A 631 17.73 8.65 -18.28
C THR A 631 18.43 7.83 -19.35
N GLU A 632 19.77 7.69 -19.32
CA GLU A 632 20.50 6.85 -20.28
C GLU A 632 20.02 5.40 -20.26
N SER A 633 19.76 4.86 -19.06
CA SER A 633 19.21 3.51 -18.91
C SER A 633 17.82 3.38 -19.55
N ALA A 634 16.98 4.40 -19.41
CA ALA A 634 15.67 4.45 -20.06
C ALA A 634 15.79 4.54 -21.59
N LEU A 635 16.75 5.32 -22.12
CA LEU A 635 17.00 5.41 -23.56
C LEU A 635 17.45 4.08 -24.15
N GLU A 636 18.26 3.31 -23.42
CA GLU A 636 18.64 1.95 -23.83
C GLU A 636 17.43 0.99 -23.90
N VAL A 637 16.44 1.16 -23.01
CA VAL A 637 15.19 0.39 -23.08
C VAL A 637 14.40 0.76 -24.34
N LEU A 638 14.29 2.06 -24.67
CA LEU A 638 13.64 2.51 -25.90
C LEU A 638 14.31 1.89 -27.15
N ARG A 639 15.65 1.90 -27.21
CA ARG A 639 16.41 1.28 -28.30
C ARG A 639 16.14 -0.23 -28.41
N LYS A 640 16.17 -0.95 -27.28
CA LYS A 640 15.89 -2.39 -27.24
C LYS A 640 14.47 -2.75 -27.63
N ALA A 641 13.51 -1.84 -27.38
CA ALA A 641 12.13 -1.98 -27.82
C ALA A 641 11.93 -1.63 -29.32
N GLY A 642 13.01 -1.33 -30.05
CA GLY A 642 12.99 -1.11 -31.49
C GLY A 642 12.82 0.34 -31.93
N ALA A 643 12.93 1.31 -31.02
CA ALA A 643 12.92 2.72 -31.37
C ALA A 643 14.31 3.20 -31.85
N ASP A 644 14.31 4.06 -32.86
CA ASP A 644 15.46 4.82 -33.32
C ASP A 644 15.60 6.09 -32.47
N VAL A 645 16.52 6.04 -31.51
CA VAL A 645 16.72 7.09 -30.49
C VAL A 645 17.88 8.00 -30.89
N VAL A 646 17.57 9.27 -31.16
CA VAL A 646 18.53 10.26 -31.66
C VAL A 646 18.60 11.51 -30.78
N ASP A 647 19.77 12.10 -30.64
CA ASP A 647 19.92 13.34 -29.89
C ASP A 647 19.40 14.54 -30.69
N VAL A 648 18.68 15.43 -30.02
CA VAL A 648 18.13 16.65 -30.63
C VAL A 648 18.54 17.90 -29.87
N THR A 649 18.53 19.03 -30.57
CA THR A 649 18.71 20.36 -29.99
C THR A 649 17.53 21.22 -30.40
N VAL A 650 16.92 21.90 -29.43
CA VAL A 650 15.89 22.92 -29.63
C VAL A 650 16.57 24.28 -29.50
N PRO A 651 16.74 25.03 -30.61
CA PRO A 651 17.42 26.34 -30.57
C PRO A 651 16.74 27.35 -29.64
N THR A 652 15.41 27.30 -29.55
CA THR A 652 14.59 28.21 -28.74
C THR A 652 14.43 27.78 -27.28
N TRP A 653 15.11 26.70 -26.84
CA TRP A 653 14.95 26.13 -25.49
C TRP A 653 15.13 27.18 -24.39
N GLY A 654 14.11 27.35 -23.55
CA GLY A 654 14.10 28.28 -22.43
C GLY A 654 13.93 29.76 -22.81
N GLN A 655 13.81 30.11 -24.09
CA GLN A 655 13.71 31.51 -24.54
C GLN A 655 12.31 32.12 -24.40
N TRP A 656 11.30 31.31 -24.08
CA TRP A 656 9.91 31.75 -23.91
C TRP A 656 9.58 32.23 -22.49
N GLY A 657 10.39 31.88 -21.47
CA GLY A 657 9.98 32.00 -20.06
C GLY A 657 9.51 33.40 -19.64
N GLN A 658 10.17 34.47 -20.09
CA GLN A 658 9.71 35.83 -19.80
C GLN A 658 8.36 36.14 -20.46
N ALA A 659 8.16 35.68 -21.69
CA ALA A 659 6.92 35.90 -22.43
C ALA A 659 5.78 35.06 -21.86
N GLU A 660 6.05 33.82 -21.47
CA GLU A 660 5.12 32.97 -20.72
C GLU A 660 4.70 33.65 -19.42
N PHE A 661 5.64 34.10 -18.59
CA PHE A 661 5.31 34.71 -17.30
C PHE A 661 4.41 35.96 -17.46
N GLU A 662 4.66 36.77 -18.49
CA GLU A 662 3.80 37.90 -18.84
C GLU A 662 2.38 37.46 -19.20
N VAL A 663 2.23 36.38 -20.00
CA VAL A 663 0.93 35.78 -20.34
C VAL A 663 0.20 35.31 -19.09
N LEU A 664 0.88 34.58 -18.20
CA LEU A 664 0.29 34.04 -16.98
C LEU A 664 -0.24 35.15 -16.07
N LEU A 665 0.49 36.25 -15.90
CA LEU A 665 0.04 37.36 -15.04
C LEU A 665 -1.24 38.02 -15.57
N HIS A 666 -1.34 38.25 -16.89
CA HIS A 666 -2.52 38.84 -17.51
C HIS A 666 -3.72 37.88 -17.47
N GLU A 667 -3.51 36.62 -17.85
CA GLU A 667 -4.60 35.63 -17.92
C GLU A 667 -5.08 35.20 -16.54
N PHE A 668 -4.21 35.14 -15.54
CA PHE A 668 -4.60 34.79 -14.18
C PHE A 668 -5.58 35.81 -13.61
N LYS A 669 -5.27 37.11 -13.72
CA LYS A 669 -6.19 38.17 -13.28
C LYS A 669 -7.53 38.05 -14.00
N ALA A 670 -7.51 38.03 -15.33
CA ALA A 670 -8.73 38.03 -16.14
C ALA A 670 -9.60 36.78 -15.88
N GLY A 671 -9.00 35.59 -15.87
CA GLY A 671 -9.69 34.32 -15.66
C GLY A 671 -10.19 34.15 -14.23
N LEU A 672 -9.38 34.49 -13.22
CA LEU A 672 -9.79 34.37 -11.82
C LEU A 672 -10.95 35.33 -11.51
N ASP A 673 -10.85 36.58 -11.95
CA ASP A 673 -11.92 37.56 -11.78
C ASP A 673 -13.24 37.09 -12.42
N ASP A 674 -13.17 36.47 -13.60
CA ASP A 674 -14.35 35.93 -14.28
C ASP A 674 -14.97 34.76 -13.50
N TYR A 675 -14.16 33.79 -13.11
CA TYR A 675 -14.60 32.65 -12.31
C TYR A 675 -15.20 33.09 -10.97
N LEU A 676 -14.54 33.99 -10.22
CA LEU A 676 -15.01 34.41 -8.90
C LEU A 676 -16.35 35.14 -8.97
N ARG A 677 -16.55 36.02 -9.97
CA ARG A 677 -17.85 36.68 -10.20
C ARG A 677 -18.96 35.69 -10.57
N GLY A 678 -18.64 34.71 -11.41
CA GLY A 678 -19.62 33.74 -11.92
C GLY A 678 -19.99 32.64 -10.91
N SER A 679 -19.09 32.30 -10.00
CA SER A 679 -19.23 31.13 -9.12
C SER A 679 -19.98 31.41 -7.80
N GLY A 680 -20.16 32.69 -7.42
CA GLY A 680 -20.74 33.05 -6.12
C GLY A 680 -19.75 32.90 -4.95
N ALA A 681 -18.45 32.97 -5.24
CA ALA A 681 -17.40 32.88 -4.25
C ALA A 681 -17.47 34.00 -3.19
N PRO A 682 -16.98 33.77 -1.95
CA PRO A 682 -16.96 34.78 -0.88
C PRO A 682 -16.14 36.04 -1.21
N VAL A 683 -15.16 35.92 -2.11
CA VAL A 683 -14.41 37.03 -2.69
C VAL A 683 -14.72 37.10 -4.19
N ALA A 684 -14.98 38.30 -4.71
CA ALA A 684 -15.51 38.49 -6.07
C ALA A 684 -14.45 38.94 -7.10
N SER A 685 -13.19 39.08 -6.70
CA SER A 685 -12.08 39.49 -7.57
C SER A 685 -10.71 39.16 -6.95
N LEU A 686 -9.65 39.22 -7.78
CA LEU A 686 -8.26 39.13 -7.35
C LEU A 686 -7.90 40.25 -6.36
N GLU A 687 -8.40 41.47 -6.57
CA GLU A 687 -8.22 42.59 -5.63
C GLU A 687 -8.81 42.27 -4.25
N ALA A 688 -10.04 41.74 -4.21
CA ALA A 688 -10.69 41.35 -2.96
C ALA A 688 -9.96 40.18 -2.27
N LEU A 689 -9.41 39.24 -3.05
CA LEU A 689 -8.59 38.16 -2.55
C LEU A 689 -7.29 38.67 -1.89
N ILE A 690 -6.59 39.60 -2.55
CA ILE A 690 -5.36 40.21 -2.01
C ILE A 690 -5.64 40.89 -0.67
N ALA A 691 -6.69 41.72 -0.62
CA ALA A 691 -7.11 42.41 0.60
C ALA A 691 -7.54 41.43 1.71
N TRP A 692 -8.23 40.34 1.35
CA TRP A 692 -8.61 39.30 2.32
C TRP A 692 -7.37 38.63 2.92
N ASN A 693 -6.39 38.27 2.10
CA ASN A 693 -5.14 37.65 2.57
C ASN A 693 -4.38 38.61 3.50
N GLU A 694 -4.28 39.90 3.17
CA GLU A 694 -3.64 40.92 4.02
C GLU A 694 -4.33 41.05 5.39
N ALA A 695 -5.67 41.09 5.39
CA ALA A 695 -6.45 41.14 6.63
C ALA A 695 -6.33 39.86 7.48
N ASN A 696 -5.97 38.73 6.87
CA ASN A 696 -5.87 37.41 7.51
C ASN A 696 -4.44 36.84 7.45
N ALA A 697 -3.42 37.69 7.38
CA ALA A 697 -2.05 37.29 7.02
C ALA A 697 -1.49 36.16 7.91
N ALA A 698 -1.77 36.19 9.21
CA ALA A 698 -1.30 35.16 10.15
C ALA A 698 -1.78 33.74 9.79
N ALA A 699 -2.98 33.60 9.21
CA ALA A 699 -3.55 32.32 8.82
C ALA A 699 -3.33 32.02 7.32
N ALA A 700 -3.48 33.03 6.46
CA ALA A 700 -3.40 32.88 5.01
C ALA A 700 -1.95 32.83 4.50
N MET A 701 -1.03 33.54 5.15
CA MET A 701 0.36 33.73 4.70
C MET A 701 1.39 33.49 5.83
N PRO A 702 1.33 32.36 6.56
CA PRO A 702 2.24 32.10 7.68
C PRO A 702 3.71 31.88 7.26
N PHE A 703 3.95 31.48 6.00
CA PHE A 703 5.28 31.11 5.51
C PHE A 703 5.80 32.02 4.40
N PHE A 704 4.95 32.37 3.44
CA PHE A 704 5.30 33.20 2.29
C PHE A 704 4.09 34.05 1.86
N GLY A 705 4.38 35.18 1.21
CA GLY A 705 3.38 36.19 0.83
C GLY A 705 2.57 35.85 -0.42
N GLN A 706 2.26 36.90 -1.18
CA GLN A 706 1.38 36.86 -2.36
C GLN A 706 1.85 37.76 -3.51
N ASP A 707 3.17 37.88 -3.71
CA ASP A 707 3.76 38.79 -4.69
C ASP A 707 3.31 38.55 -6.14
N LEU A 708 2.98 37.31 -6.52
CA LEU A 708 2.46 37.02 -7.87
C LEU A 708 1.02 37.50 -8.03
N LEU A 709 0.20 37.40 -6.99
CA LEU A 709 -1.17 37.95 -7.00
C LEU A 709 -1.12 39.46 -7.21
N VAL A 710 -0.23 40.16 -6.50
CA VAL A 710 -0.05 41.62 -6.63
C VAL A 710 0.47 42.00 -8.02
N GLN A 711 1.43 41.27 -8.57
CA GLN A 711 1.93 41.48 -9.93
C GLN A 711 0.84 41.28 -10.98
N ALA A 712 0.02 40.23 -10.85
CA ALA A 712 -1.08 39.96 -11.75
C ALA A 712 -2.16 41.04 -11.65
N GLN A 713 -2.51 41.48 -10.44
CA GLN A 713 -3.48 42.56 -10.21
C GLN A 713 -3.07 43.87 -10.91
N ALA A 714 -1.76 44.15 -10.98
CA ALA A 714 -1.23 45.34 -11.65
C ALA A 714 -1.29 45.26 -13.19
N LYS A 715 -1.60 44.10 -13.78
CA LYS A 715 -1.65 43.95 -15.24
C LYS A 715 -2.91 44.59 -15.85
N PRO A 716 -2.77 45.23 -17.02
CA PRO A 716 -3.89 45.61 -17.88
C PRO A 716 -4.70 44.41 -18.42
N GLY A 717 -5.73 44.68 -19.22
CA GLY A 717 -6.58 43.67 -19.83
C GLY A 717 -5.89 42.81 -20.90
N LEU A 718 -6.67 41.91 -21.51
CA LEU A 718 -6.19 40.96 -22.54
C LEU A 718 -6.09 41.57 -23.95
N ASP A 719 -6.44 42.85 -24.11
CA ASP A 719 -6.22 43.65 -25.30
C ASP A 719 -4.89 44.44 -25.25
N ASP A 720 -4.19 44.38 -24.12
CA ASP A 720 -2.90 45.04 -23.95
C ASP A 720 -1.84 44.50 -24.91
N LYS A 721 -1.08 45.42 -25.48
CA LYS A 721 -0.06 45.10 -26.48
C LYS A 721 1.02 44.16 -25.93
N ALA A 722 1.46 44.35 -24.69
CA ALA A 722 2.49 43.51 -24.09
C ALA A 722 2.00 42.07 -23.94
N TYR A 723 0.74 41.87 -23.52
CA TYR A 723 0.11 40.55 -23.45
C TYR A 723 0.02 39.89 -24.84
N VAL A 724 -0.51 40.59 -25.84
CA VAL A 724 -0.70 40.03 -27.19
C VAL A 724 0.65 39.62 -27.81
N GLU A 725 1.68 40.46 -27.67
CA GLU A 725 3.03 40.17 -28.15
C GLU A 725 3.68 39.03 -27.38
N ALA A 726 3.53 39.00 -26.05
CA ALA A 726 4.05 37.93 -25.20
C ALA A 726 3.40 36.59 -25.53
N ARG A 727 2.08 36.54 -25.70
CA ARG A 727 1.35 35.32 -26.08
C ARG A 727 1.80 34.78 -27.42
N ALA A 728 1.92 35.65 -28.43
CA ALA A 728 2.41 35.28 -29.75
C ALA A 728 3.86 34.78 -29.68
N LYS A 729 4.73 35.47 -28.93
CA LYS A 729 6.14 35.09 -28.77
C LYS A 729 6.31 33.76 -28.04
N ALA A 730 5.63 33.57 -26.92
CA ALA A 730 5.70 32.33 -26.13
C ALA A 730 5.26 31.13 -26.97
N ARG A 731 4.10 31.23 -27.64
CA ARG A 731 3.59 30.15 -28.49
C ARG A 731 4.51 29.88 -29.68
N ARG A 732 5.00 30.92 -30.37
CA ARG A 732 5.92 30.76 -31.50
C ARG A 732 7.22 30.06 -31.09
N LEU A 733 7.85 30.48 -29.99
CA LEU A 733 9.14 29.94 -29.55
C LEU A 733 9.02 28.50 -29.02
N ALA A 734 7.97 28.18 -28.27
CA ALA A 734 7.80 26.86 -27.68
C ALA A 734 7.18 25.84 -28.65
N ARG A 735 6.18 26.25 -29.45
CA ARG A 735 5.49 25.37 -30.42
C ARG A 735 6.18 25.39 -31.77
N ASP A 736 6.08 26.50 -32.50
CA ASP A 736 6.32 26.51 -33.94
C ASP A 736 7.82 26.40 -34.27
N GLU A 737 8.64 27.27 -33.65
CA GLU A 737 10.11 27.29 -33.79
C GLU A 737 10.81 26.34 -32.80
N GLY A 738 10.05 25.79 -31.84
CA GLY A 738 10.53 24.86 -30.81
C GLY A 738 10.18 23.42 -31.14
N LEU A 739 9.18 22.88 -30.43
CA LEU A 739 8.80 21.48 -30.49
C LEU A 739 8.47 21.01 -31.92
N MET A 740 7.63 21.74 -32.65
CA MET A 740 7.18 21.33 -33.98
C MET A 740 8.32 21.37 -35.00
N ALA A 741 9.14 22.43 -35.00
CA ALA A 741 10.31 22.51 -35.88
C ALA A 741 11.27 21.33 -35.70
N VAL A 742 11.49 20.87 -34.45
CA VAL A 742 12.36 19.72 -34.18
C VAL A 742 11.69 18.40 -34.58
N LEU A 743 10.42 18.19 -34.23
CA LEU A 743 9.68 16.99 -34.61
C LEU A 743 9.60 16.84 -36.14
N ASP A 744 9.33 17.93 -36.87
CA ASP A 744 9.20 17.94 -38.33
C ASP A 744 10.57 17.81 -39.02
N GLY A 745 11.54 18.61 -38.60
CA GLY A 745 12.87 18.66 -39.21
C GLY A 745 13.61 17.32 -39.13
N GLN A 746 13.33 16.51 -38.11
CA GLN A 746 13.96 15.21 -37.91
C GLN A 746 13.02 14.00 -38.04
N LYS A 747 11.76 14.23 -38.44
CA LYS A 747 10.71 13.20 -38.61
C LYS A 747 10.53 12.33 -37.36
N LEU A 748 10.39 12.98 -36.22
CA LEU A 748 10.26 12.31 -34.92
C LEU A 748 8.78 12.08 -34.59
N ASP A 749 8.51 10.94 -33.96
CA ASP A 749 7.19 10.63 -33.39
C ASP A 749 6.98 11.35 -32.05
N ALA A 750 8.04 11.44 -31.23
CA ALA A 750 8.03 12.17 -29.96
C ALA A 750 9.42 12.65 -29.55
N LEU A 751 9.47 13.60 -28.61
CA LEU A 751 10.67 13.92 -27.84
C LEU A 751 10.62 13.30 -26.45
N VAL A 752 11.77 12.95 -25.90
CA VAL A 752 11.93 12.49 -24.52
C VAL A 752 12.97 13.30 -23.75
N ALA A 753 12.73 13.44 -22.45
CA ALA A 753 13.61 14.12 -21.49
C ALA A 753 13.37 13.57 -20.08
N PRO A 754 14.34 13.70 -19.14
CA PRO A 754 14.00 13.56 -17.72
C PRO A 754 12.90 14.56 -17.37
N THR A 755 11.86 14.11 -16.69
CA THR A 755 10.71 14.97 -16.37
C THR A 755 11.14 16.12 -15.44
N THR A 756 11.87 15.77 -14.38
CA THR A 756 12.48 16.68 -13.41
C THR A 756 13.53 15.90 -12.58
N GLY A 757 14.11 16.54 -11.55
CA GLY A 757 15.01 15.89 -10.59
C GLY A 757 14.28 15.06 -9.52
N PRO A 758 15.01 14.40 -8.61
CA PRO A 758 14.39 13.75 -7.45
C PRO A 758 13.72 14.78 -6.53
N ALA A 759 12.81 14.30 -5.68
CA ALA A 759 12.12 15.16 -4.70
C ALA A 759 13.11 15.89 -3.77
N TRP A 760 12.98 17.21 -3.64
CA TRP A 760 13.78 18.05 -2.74
C TRP A 760 13.20 18.06 -1.31
N PRO A 761 13.94 18.50 -0.27
CA PRO A 761 13.36 18.70 1.06
C PRO A 761 12.25 19.76 1.03
N THR A 762 11.21 19.57 1.86
CA THR A 762 10.21 20.62 2.06
C THR A 762 10.81 21.75 2.89
N ASP A 763 10.85 22.95 2.32
CA ASP A 763 11.37 24.15 2.98
C ASP A 763 10.35 25.29 2.85
N HIS A 764 9.85 25.79 3.99
CA HIS A 764 8.91 26.90 4.07
C HIS A 764 9.60 28.26 4.16
N VAL A 765 10.90 28.28 4.41
CA VAL A 765 11.71 29.50 4.54
C VAL A 765 12.29 29.91 3.20
N LEU A 766 12.89 28.97 2.47
CA LEU A 766 13.53 29.23 1.17
C LEU A 766 12.65 28.86 -0.04
N GLY A 767 11.55 28.13 0.19
CA GLY A 767 10.68 27.64 -0.88
C GLY A 767 11.26 26.43 -1.60
N ASP A 768 10.77 26.16 -2.81
CA ASP A 768 11.19 24.98 -3.59
C ASP A 768 12.64 25.07 -4.10
N HIS A 769 13.39 23.96 -3.96
CA HIS A 769 14.69 23.78 -4.60
C HIS A 769 14.51 23.08 -5.95
N PHE A 770 13.91 23.78 -6.89
CA PHE A 770 13.66 23.27 -8.23
C PHE A 770 14.92 23.33 -9.12
N VAL A 771 15.32 22.21 -9.71
CA VAL A 771 16.58 22.10 -10.47
C VAL A 771 16.39 22.08 -11.99
N SER A 772 15.39 21.34 -12.50
CA SER A 772 15.20 21.17 -13.95
C SER A 772 13.79 20.69 -14.31
N ALA A 773 13.38 20.99 -15.54
CA ALA A 773 12.12 20.52 -16.16
C ALA A 773 12.37 20.06 -17.60
N GLY A 774 11.86 18.87 -17.93
CA GLY A 774 11.76 18.37 -19.30
C GLY A 774 10.42 18.67 -19.98
N TYR A 775 9.46 19.28 -19.29
CA TYR A 775 8.07 19.41 -19.74
C TYR A 775 7.66 20.82 -20.21
N GLY A 776 8.37 21.89 -19.81
CA GLY A 776 7.89 23.28 -19.98
C GLY A 776 7.61 23.70 -21.42
N MET A 777 8.36 23.16 -22.38
CA MET A 777 8.11 23.42 -23.80
C MET A 777 6.72 22.93 -24.25
N ALA A 778 6.26 21.76 -23.80
CA ALA A 778 4.95 21.23 -24.18
C ALA A 778 3.79 21.97 -23.50
N ALA A 779 4.01 22.43 -22.27
CA ALA A 779 3.06 23.28 -21.54
C ALA A 779 2.77 24.57 -22.34
N VAL A 780 3.81 25.35 -22.65
CA VAL A 780 3.68 26.62 -23.39
C VAL A 780 3.21 26.42 -24.83
N ALA A 781 3.64 25.33 -25.46
CA ALA A 781 3.16 24.96 -26.79
C ALA A 781 1.69 24.53 -26.82
N GLY A 782 1.08 24.24 -25.66
CA GLY A 782 -0.27 23.71 -25.54
C GLY A 782 -0.43 22.34 -26.21
N THR A 783 0.63 21.53 -26.25
CA THR A 783 0.67 20.18 -26.84
C THR A 783 0.67 19.11 -25.74
N PRO A 784 0.38 17.84 -26.03
CA PRO A 784 0.32 16.84 -24.98
C PRO A 784 1.70 16.42 -24.51
N SER A 785 1.79 16.08 -23.23
CA SER A 785 2.97 15.50 -22.60
C SER A 785 2.58 14.42 -21.61
N LEU A 786 3.41 13.38 -21.49
CA LEU A 786 3.19 12.22 -20.64
C LEU A 786 4.46 11.96 -19.84
N THR A 787 4.39 11.82 -18.52
CA THR A 787 5.49 11.25 -17.74
C THR A 787 5.17 9.79 -17.38
N VAL A 788 6.19 8.93 -17.47
CA VAL A 788 6.12 7.51 -17.05
C VAL A 788 7.30 7.23 -16.12
N PRO A 789 7.11 6.51 -15.00
CA PRO A 789 8.20 6.16 -14.09
C PRO A 789 9.35 5.46 -14.84
N MET A 790 10.59 5.92 -14.61
CA MET A 790 11.78 5.39 -15.29
C MET A 790 12.81 4.78 -14.32
N GLY A 791 12.59 4.88 -13.02
CA GLY A 791 13.48 4.38 -11.98
C GLY A 791 13.47 5.29 -10.76
N GLU A 792 14.58 5.29 -10.03
CA GLU A 792 14.75 6.05 -8.80
C GLU A 792 16.17 6.59 -8.67
N ALA A 793 16.34 7.64 -7.86
CA ALA A 793 17.62 8.11 -7.35
C ALA A 793 17.51 8.23 -5.82
N SER A 794 18.32 7.47 -5.09
CA SER A 794 18.24 7.38 -3.63
C SER A 794 16.81 7.10 -3.12
N GLU A 795 16.16 6.08 -3.70
CA GLU A 795 14.79 5.64 -3.36
C GLU A 795 13.69 6.67 -3.70
N LEU A 796 14.04 7.79 -4.35
CA LEU A 796 13.11 8.80 -4.83
C LEU A 796 12.77 8.56 -6.30
N PRO A 797 11.48 8.47 -6.67
CA PRO A 797 11.08 8.20 -8.05
C PRO A 797 11.54 9.25 -9.04
N LEU A 798 11.82 8.78 -10.27
CA LEU A 798 12.12 9.58 -11.43
C LEU A 798 11.17 9.22 -12.57
N GLY A 799 10.86 10.19 -13.44
CA GLY A 799 10.00 10.01 -14.60
C GLY A 799 10.67 10.39 -15.91
N LEU A 800 10.36 9.66 -16.98
CA LEU A 800 10.70 10.01 -18.37
C LEU A 800 9.50 10.72 -18.99
N ALA A 801 9.69 11.96 -19.44
CA ALA A 801 8.67 12.72 -20.14
C ALA A 801 8.71 12.39 -21.63
N PHE A 802 7.54 12.21 -22.24
CA PHE A 802 7.30 12.12 -23.68
C PHE A 802 6.51 13.36 -24.11
N LEU A 803 7.00 14.09 -25.11
CA LEU A 803 6.39 15.31 -25.64
C LEU A 803 5.92 15.06 -27.08
N GLY A 804 4.66 15.35 -27.36
CA GLY A 804 4.03 15.01 -28.63
C GLY A 804 3.46 16.20 -29.39
N ARG A 805 2.97 15.91 -30.60
CA ARG A 805 2.23 16.85 -31.45
C ARG A 805 0.86 17.16 -30.86
N PRO A 806 0.22 18.30 -31.19
CA PRO A 806 -1.18 18.52 -30.84
C PRO A 806 -2.04 17.31 -31.22
N HIS A 807 -2.84 16.82 -30.26
CA HIS A 807 -3.77 15.71 -30.39
C HIS A 807 -3.14 14.33 -30.67
N SER A 808 -1.89 14.14 -30.25
CA SER A 808 -1.17 12.85 -30.32
C SER A 808 -1.27 12.02 -29.05
N GLU A 809 -2.28 12.25 -28.19
CA GLU A 809 -2.37 11.57 -26.88
C GLU A 809 -2.43 10.04 -27.02
N ALA A 810 -3.12 9.50 -28.03
CA ALA A 810 -3.15 8.07 -28.29
C ALA A 810 -1.76 7.51 -28.64
N GLU A 811 -0.97 8.25 -29.42
CA GLU A 811 0.40 7.86 -29.75
C GLU A 811 1.31 7.96 -28.52
N LEU A 812 1.23 9.06 -27.75
CA LEU A 812 2.02 9.19 -26.52
C LEU A 812 1.69 8.11 -25.49
N LEU A 813 0.40 7.78 -25.32
CA LEU A 813 -0.03 6.68 -24.46
C LEU A 813 0.49 5.33 -24.96
N ALA A 814 0.49 5.07 -26.27
CA ALA A 814 1.06 3.86 -26.85
C ALA A 814 2.57 3.76 -26.55
N LEU A 815 3.34 4.82 -26.82
CA LEU A 815 4.78 4.88 -26.56
C LEU A 815 5.10 4.70 -25.07
N GLY A 816 4.37 5.43 -24.22
CA GLY A 816 4.51 5.35 -22.76
C GLY A 816 4.15 3.97 -22.22
N TYR A 817 3.11 3.32 -22.76
CA TYR A 817 2.70 1.97 -22.37
C TYR A 817 3.75 0.93 -22.75
N ALA A 818 4.28 0.97 -23.97
CA ALA A 818 5.38 0.09 -24.38
C ALA A 818 6.61 0.27 -23.48
N PHE A 819 6.97 1.51 -23.14
CA PHE A 819 8.05 1.79 -22.19
C PHE A 819 7.75 1.29 -20.77
N GLU A 820 6.55 1.52 -20.25
CA GLU A 820 6.09 1.02 -18.95
C GLU A 820 6.16 -0.50 -18.89
N GLN A 821 5.66 -1.21 -19.91
CA GLN A 821 5.66 -2.68 -19.93
C GLN A 821 7.07 -3.27 -20.03
N ALA A 822 7.99 -2.59 -20.72
CA ALA A 822 9.38 -2.99 -20.82
C ALA A 822 10.17 -2.78 -19.53
N THR A 823 9.74 -1.87 -18.64
CA THR A 823 10.50 -1.47 -17.44
C THR A 823 9.85 -1.90 -16.13
N ARG A 824 8.54 -1.70 -15.99
CA ARG A 824 7.78 -1.80 -14.73
C ARG A 824 8.52 -1.12 -13.58
N ALA A 825 9.02 0.09 -13.85
CA ALA A 825 9.95 0.79 -12.97
C ALA A 825 9.29 1.33 -11.68
N ARG A 826 7.97 1.53 -11.68
CA ARG A 826 7.24 1.96 -10.48
C ARG A 826 7.46 0.98 -9.33
N ARG A 827 7.65 1.53 -8.12
CA ARG A 827 7.62 0.81 -6.85
C ARG A 827 6.63 1.51 -5.91
N PRO A 828 5.81 0.81 -5.12
CA PRO A 828 4.95 1.46 -4.14
C PRO A 828 5.79 2.15 -3.04
N PRO A 829 5.31 3.27 -2.47
CA PRO A 829 6.03 4.00 -1.44
C PRO A 829 6.14 3.24 -0.11
N GLY A 830 7.26 3.44 0.60
CA GLY A 830 7.53 2.87 1.92
C GLY A 830 7.25 3.79 3.11
N PHE A 831 6.92 5.06 2.89
CA PHE A 831 6.69 6.08 3.93
C PHE A 831 7.89 6.33 4.86
N ALA A 832 9.10 6.28 4.31
CA ALA A 832 10.32 6.57 5.08
C ALA A 832 10.27 8.00 5.66
N PRO A 833 10.75 8.25 6.89
CA PRO A 833 10.80 9.60 7.44
C PRO A 833 11.56 10.58 6.54
N GLY A 834 12.72 10.15 6.03
CA GLY A 834 13.56 10.87 5.07
C GLY A 834 14.11 9.95 3.99
N ALA A 835 14.77 10.53 2.98
CA ALA A 835 15.45 9.76 1.93
C ALA A 835 16.85 9.35 2.40
N THR A 836 17.31 8.17 1.98
CA THR A 836 18.69 7.73 2.24
C THR A 836 19.68 8.70 1.57
N PRO A 837 20.75 9.15 2.26
CA PRO A 837 21.70 10.15 1.75
C PRO A 837 22.33 9.84 0.40
#